data_AF-A0A4S5C7H3-F1
#
_entry.id   AF-A0A4S5C7H3-F1
#
_cell.length_a   1.000
_cell.length_b   1.000
_cell.length_c   1.000
_cell.angle_alpha   90.00
_cell.angle_beta   90.00
_cell.angle_gamma   90.00
#
_symmetry.space_group_name_H-M   'P 1'
#
loop_
_entity.id
_entity.type
_entity.pdbx_description
1 polymer ?
#
loop_
_entity_poly.entity_id
_entity_poly.type
_entity_poly.pdbx_seq_one_letter_code
_entity_poly.pdbx_strand_id
1 'polypeptide(L)'
;MSCLAETALAKAMNCNKHLGKLQLTIIMAIFDPEFLLNIPFVNKKDGVVSLSCEFLSKLTSVEVSTIKQMHENRHFTQVYEAFVNAGVIRPNYDGITCNKIRLLERAKLYIRKHKDVLAEIPLVNGRISVRAFESLPICKTLGISGFSTSIHNLGEDNVVREEYAEFFKWLYKLIVSHGHFDEKSFVSYTDKAKQRKKFVEGESAWAIFNVARKYEGFTDSIDSLNHMENTSPLMALFALASKRVKAKSSIQNYLATYSSFVKYLEANNINHTSSLAECVNDYISLRYKSYIEDILLGKTLSPSQANTYISCLNLTLQRLVAFEEFKGRSFIYASGFDVGSFSNKATAYTPYTPEERNLIQVKLDRQIVELKNSWLTPYVKSVKCHDFINASGKRSIIVSDNITLESLKSWFDHECDSIPFYFDGYKDAHSDDPRSIFKRALTSLKMRKIFNRNISELWDIWNVPGRIVTAKALIPLYLKLIQVTGMNPSSIIDLEIDDFVVSHDATNRPCLRYWKERSTGAKEYHLDIFNCDITWLSMGQAKVVKDIFETIIAITKHVRVNAGDDVKNKLFICNSTARNKFNNAEWHAPIVPTMGQMWNCLKDFSNDLINENGEEVEVIATRFRSSFISELIDNGVPLREIQMIMGHANIGVTLAYLDRMDFNKQSRSKIYAALTKIYENSYELKNRPNGDDVSVKNLQEVIYKTPLGGCKNIFDPPDSIKSLNSYKSGSACANFNKCLSCNNVIITRSHLPDLFALYRDYTQVARNTRLMLTPHGRVIQDNIDILESILGERSEFPAKELEVAKRLSLNIESTILIDGVSL
;
A
#
# COMPACT_ATOMS: atom_id res chain seq x y z
N MET A 1 39.83 -43.12 -61.88
CA MET A 1 40.56 -43.06 -60.59
C MET A 1 41.55 -41.88 -60.48
N SER A 2 42.02 -41.25 -61.57
CA SER A 2 42.96 -40.10 -61.48
C SER A 2 42.33 -38.79 -61.00
N CYS A 3 41.10 -38.47 -61.40
CA CYS A 3 40.45 -37.19 -61.05
C CYS A 3 40.12 -37.04 -59.54
N LEU A 4 39.85 -38.15 -58.84
CA LEU A 4 39.64 -38.19 -57.37
C LEU A 4 40.96 -38.06 -56.61
N ALA A 5 42.06 -38.60 -57.14
CA ALA A 5 43.38 -38.48 -56.56
C ALA A 5 43.93 -37.04 -56.71
N GLU A 6 43.71 -36.40 -57.86
CA GLU A 6 44.09 -35.01 -58.11
C GLU A 6 43.31 -34.00 -57.25
N THR A 7 42.01 -34.22 -57.02
CA THR A 7 41.22 -33.37 -56.11
C THR A 7 41.58 -33.58 -54.64
N ALA A 8 41.95 -34.80 -54.23
CA ALA A 8 42.47 -35.06 -52.89
C ALA A 8 43.86 -34.42 -52.68
N LEU A 9 44.74 -34.47 -53.69
CA LEU A 9 46.07 -33.86 -53.68
C LEU A 9 45.98 -32.32 -53.65
N ALA A 10 45.10 -31.71 -54.45
CA ALA A 10 44.87 -30.27 -54.47
C ALA A 10 44.29 -29.75 -53.14
N LYS A 11 43.37 -30.52 -52.52
CA LYS A 11 42.84 -30.21 -51.17
C LYS A 11 43.92 -30.35 -50.09
N ALA A 12 44.79 -31.35 -50.17
CA ALA A 12 45.92 -31.51 -49.24
C ALA A 12 46.97 -30.39 -49.39
N MET A 13 47.25 -29.95 -50.62
CA MET A 13 48.15 -28.81 -50.91
C MET A 13 47.59 -27.47 -50.40
N ASN A 14 46.26 -27.26 -50.46
CA ASN A 14 45.62 -26.08 -49.90
C ASN A 14 45.67 -26.06 -48.35
N CYS A 15 45.49 -27.21 -47.69
CA CYS A 15 45.69 -27.34 -46.24
C CYS A 15 47.13 -26.98 -45.82
N ASN A 16 48.14 -27.41 -46.58
CA ASN A 16 49.55 -27.09 -46.30
C ASN A 16 49.87 -25.59 -46.41
N LYS A 17 49.17 -24.83 -47.28
CA LYS A 17 49.35 -23.38 -47.44
C LYS A 17 48.86 -22.57 -46.23
N HIS A 18 47.85 -23.08 -45.52
CA HIS A 18 47.28 -22.46 -44.32
C HIS A 18 47.81 -23.05 -43.00
N LEU A 19 48.60 -24.13 -43.08
CA LEU A 19 49.16 -24.86 -41.95
C LEU A 19 49.98 -23.96 -41.01
N GLY A 20 50.78 -23.02 -41.52
CA GLY A 20 51.61 -22.14 -40.70
C GLY A 20 50.83 -21.23 -39.74
N LYS A 21 49.67 -20.71 -40.16
CA LYS A 21 48.81 -19.86 -39.31
C LYS A 21 48.12 -20.65 -38.19
N LEU A 22 47.74 -21.89 -38.49
CA LEU A 22 47.10 -22.80 -37.53
C LEU A 22 48.12 -23.49 -36.62
N GLN A 23 49.33 -23.75 -37.10
CA GLN A 23 50.42 -24.33 -36.30
C GLN A 23 50.86 -23.38 -35.20
N LEU A 24 50.93 -22.06 -35.46
CA LEU A 24 51.15 -21.05 -34.42
C LEU A 24 50.04 -21.09 -33.35
N THR A 25 48.78 -21.22 -33.79
CA THR A 25 47.61 -21.32 -32.89
C THR A 25 47.66 -22.60 -32.05
N ILE A 26 48.07 -23.73 -32.64
CA ILE A 26 48.24 -25.01 -31.94
C ILE A 26 49.38 -24.90 -30.91
N ILE A 27 50.53 -24.33 -31.29
CA ILE A 27 51.65 -24.09 -30.38
C ILE A 27 51.22 -23.20 -29.21
N MET A 28 50.54 -22.08 -29.49
CA MET A 28 50.02 -21.20 -28.45
C MET A 28 49.03 -21.93 -27.53
N ALA A 29 48.13 -22.75 -28.06
CA ALA A 29 47.22 -23.54 -27.24
C ALA A 29 47.92 -24.61 -26.39
N ILE A 30 49.08 -25.11 -26.81
CA ILE A 30 49.85 -26.10 -26.05
C ILE A 30 50.64 -25.42 -24.92
N PHE A 31 51.25 -24.27 -25.18
CA PHE A 31 52.20 -23.64 -24.27
C PHE A 31 51.65 -22.47 -23.44
N ASP A 32 50.53 -21.87 -23.85
CA ASP A 32 49.86 -20.80 -23.11
C ASP A 32 48.49 -21.26 -22.59
N PRO A 33 48.38 -21.56 -21.28
CA PRO A 33 47.13 -21.95 -20.65
C PRO A 33 46.01 -20.91 -20.77
N GLU A 34 46.32 -19.61 -20.84
CA GLU A 34 45.28 -18.58 -21.04
C GLU A 34 44.73 -18.65 -22.46
N PHE A 35 45.61 -18.82 -23.43
CA PHE A 35 45.22 -18.98 -24.82
C PHE A 35 44.40 -20.25 -25.03
N LEU A 36 44.84 -21.39 -24.46
CA LEU A 36 44.11 -22.65 -24.47
C LEU A 36 42.68 -22.46 -23.95
N LEU A 37 42.54 -21.87 -22.75
CA LEU A 37 41.25 -21.68 -22.10
C LEU A 37 40.37 -20.62 -22.78
N ASN A 38 40.81 -19.93 -23.84
CA ASN A 38 39.97 -19.05 -24.65
C ASN A 38 39.25 -19.78 -25.80
N ILE A 39 39.70 -20.99 -26.18
CA ILE A 39 39.13 -21.73 -27.32
C ILE A 39 37.84 -22.44 -26.88
N PRO A 40 36.66 -22.16 -27.47
CA PRO A 40 35.39 -22.77 -27.07
C PRO A 40 35.10 -24.08 -27.81
N PHE A 41 34.22 -24.89 -27.21
CA PHE A 41 33.74 -26.16 -27.77
C PHE A 41 32.34 -26.05 -28.39
N VAL A 42 32.03 -26.98 -29.30
CA VAL A 42 30.73 -27.20 -29.94
C VAL A 42 30.47 -28.71 -30.01
N ASN A 43 29.22 -29.13 -29.86
CA ASN A 43 28.81 -30.53 -30.05
C ASN A 43 28.68 -30.84 -31.55
N LYS A 44 29.30 -31.93 -32.02
CA LYS A 44 28.93 -32.54 -33.31
C LYS A 44 27.58 -33.26 -33.19
N LYS A 45 26.94 -33.56 -34.34
CA LYS A 45 25.64 -34.26 -34.40
C LYS A 45 25.65 -35.61 -33.64
N ASP A 46 26.82 -36.22 -33.50
CA ASP A 46 27.01 -37.51 -32.82
C ASP A 46 27.38 -37.35 -31.33
N GLY A 47 27.24 -36.15 -30.74
CA GLY A 47 27.57 -35.87 -29.34
C GLY A 47 29.06 -35.69 -29.05
N VAL A 48 29.93 -35.85 -30.05
CA VAL A 48 31.38 -35.70 -29.91
C VAL A 48 31.78 -34.24 -29.72
N VAL A 49 32.61 -33.98 -28.70
CA VAL A 49 33.16 -32.65 -28.39
C VAL A 49 34.13 -32.20 -29.49
N SER A 50 33.83 -31.06 -30.12
CA SER A 50 34.66 -30.46 -31.16
C SER A 50 35.09 -29.05 -30.79
N LEU A 51 36.29 -28.61 -31.18
CA LEU A 51 36.65 -27.19 -31.09
C LEU A 51 35.77 -26.38 -32.04
N SER A 52 35.49 -25.12 -31.68
CA SER A 52 34.71 -24.22 -32.52
C SER A 52 35.50 -23.80 -33.76
N CYS A 53 35.13 -24.38 -34.91
CA CYS A 53 35.74 -24.02 -36.20
C CYS A 53 35.47 -22.54 -36.57
N GLU A 54 34.34 -21.98 -36.14
CA GLU A 54 33.99 -20.57 -36.35
C GLU A 54 34.90 -19.64 -35.54
N PHE A 55 35.20 -20.01 -34.29
CA PHE A 55 36.13 -19.25 -33.46
C PHE A 55 37.55 -19.31 -34.02
N LEU A 56 38.03 -20.51 -34.37
CA LEU A 56 39.35 -20.70 -34.97
C LEU A 56 39.47 -19.97 -36.32
N SER A 57 38.40 -19.93 -37.11
CA SER A 57 38.35 -19.18 -38.37
C SER A 57 38.49 -17.69 -38.14
N LYS A 58 37.76 -17.11 -37.17
CA LYS A 58 37.90 -15.70 -36.79
C LYS A 58 39.30 -15.36 -36.28
N LEU A 59 39.90 -16.26 -35.51
CA LEU A 59 41.22 -16.05 -34.91
C LEU A 59 42.35 -16.10 -35.94
N THR A 60 42.27 -17.03 -36.90
CA THR A 60 43.37 -17.31 -37.85
C THR A 60 43.13 -16.74 -39.24
N SER A 61 41.94 -16.22 -39.52
CA SER A 61 41.45 -15.84 -40.86
C SER A 61 41.52 -16.99 -41.87
N VAL A 62 41.48 -18.25 -41.41
CA VAL A 62 41.41 -19.44 -42.27
C VAL A 62 39.94 -19.85 -42.43
N GLU A 63 39.55 -20.28 -43.62
CA GLU A 63 38.17 -20.68 -43.89
C GLU A 63 37.71 -21.87 -43.03
N VAL A 64 36.45 -21.84 -42.61
CA VAL A 64 35.82 -22.88 -41.76
C VAL A 64 35.88 -24.27 -42.42
N SER A 65 35.75 -24.34 -43.74
CA SER A 65 35.86 -25.57 -44.54
C SER A 65 37.23 -26.23 -44.39
N THR A 66 38.30 -25.45 -44.47
CA THR A 66 39.70 -25.89 -44.30
C THR A 66 39.96 -26.35 -42.87
N ILE A 67 39.44 -25.64 -41.85
CA ILE A 67 39.59 -26.03 -40.44
C ILE A 67 38.87 -27.34 -40.14
N LYS A 68 37.68 -27.57 -40.72
CA LYS A 68 36.94 -28.84 -40.60
C LYS A 68 37.75 -30.01 -41.19
N GLN A 69 38.33 -29.83 -42.37
CA GLN A 69 39.19 -30.84 -42.99
C GLN A 69 40.43 -31.15 -42.14
N MET A 70 41.00 -30.15 -41.46
CA MET A 70 42.14 -30.35 -40.56
C MET A 70 41.76 -31.07 -39.25
N HIS A 71 40.53 -30.89 -38.76
CA HIS A 71 39.97 -31.71 -37.69
C HIS A 71 39.87 -33.18 -38.09
N GLU A 72 39.42 -33.47 -39.32
CA GLU A 72 39.31 -34.84 -39.86
C GLU A 72 40.70 -35.49 -40.01
N ASN A 73 41.72 -34.69 -40.39
CA ASN A 73 43.12 -35.11 -40.47
C ASN A 73 43.86 -35.14 -39.12
N ARG A 74 43.17 -34.98 -37.97
CA ARG A 74 43.74 -35.07 -36.61
C ARG A 74 44.83 -34.05 -36.25
N HIS A 75 44.88 -32.89 -36.90
CA HIS A 75 45.91 -31.88 -36.61
C HIS A 75 45.79 -31.20 -35.23
N PHE A 76 44.62 -31.26 -34.59
CA PHE A 76 44.39 -30.65 -33.27
C PHE A 76 44.59 -31.60 -32.09
N THR A 77 45.08 -32.83 -32.31
CA THR A 77 45.19 -33.87 -31.26
C THR A 77 45.91 -33.37 -30.01
N GLN A 78 47.02 -32.66 -30.18
CA GLN A 78 47.80 -32.08 -29.08
C GLN A 78 47.02 -31.00 -28.29
N VAL A 79 46.12 -30.26 -28.94
CA VAL A 79 45.25 -29.27 -28.28
C VAL A 79 44.19 -29.97 -27.42
N TYR A 80 43.64 -31.08 -27.92
CA TYR A 80 42.73 -31.91 -27.12
C TYR A 80 43.44 -32.54 -25.92
N GLU A 81 44.66 -33.04 -26.10
CA GLU A 81 45.51 -33.54 -25.00
C GLU A 81 45.78 -32.43 -23.97
N ALA A 82 46.08 -31.21 -24.41
CA ALA A 82 46.26 -30.07 -23.51
C ALA A 82 45.01 -29.76 -22.69
N PHE A 83 43.81 -29.84 -23.29
CA PHE A 83 42.54 -29.68 -22.56
C PHE A 83 42.21 -30.84 -21.61
N VAL A 84 42.63 -32.07 -21.94
CA VAL A 84 42.54 -33.22 -21.02
C VAL A 84 43.47 -33.02 -19.83
N ASN A 85 44.70 -32.58 -20.06
CA ASN A 85 45.68 -32.27 -19.01
C ASN A 85 45.23 -31.10 -18.12
N ALA A 86 44.53 -30.12 -18.69
CA ALA A 86 43.90 -29.02 -17.95
C ALA A 86 42.61 -29.45 -17.19
N GLY A 87 42.18 -30.71 -17.32
CA GLY A 87 40.99 -31.23 -16.65
C GLY A 87 39.66 -30.74 -17.20
N VAL A 88 39.66 -30.08 -18.36
CA VAL A 88 38.48 -29.50 -19.02
C VAL A 88 37.70 -30.54 -19.81
N ILE A 89 38.39 -31.45 -20.49
CA ILE A 89 37.79 -32.58 -21.21
C ILE A 89 37.91 -33.84 -20.35
N ARG A 90 36.78 -34.49 -20.08
CA ARG A 90 36.70 -35.77 -19.37
C ARG A 90 35.71 -36.72 -20.04
N PRO A 91 35.77 -38.03 -19.78
CA PRO A 91 34.78 -38.97 -20.27
C PRO A 91 33.35 -38.53 -19.89
N ASN A 92 32.41 -38.64 -20.84
CA ASN A 92 30.99 -38.27 -20.69
C ASN A 92 30.68 -36.77 -20.59
N TYR A 93 31.64 -35.87 -20.83
CA TYR A 93 31.36 -34.44 -20.89
C TYR A 93 30.99 -34.02 -22.30
N ASP A 94 29.87 -33.32 -22.43
CA ASP A 94 29.48 -32.66 -23.67
C ASP A 94 30.18 -31.30 -23.81
N GLY A 95 30.15 -30.73 -25.01
CA GLY A 95 30.78 -29.44 -25.31
C GLY A 95 30.23 -28.28 -24.49
N ILE A 96 28.98 -28.34 -24.03
CA ILE A 96 28.40 -27.34 -23.13
C ILE A 96 29.04 -27.44 -21.75
N THR A 97 29.20 -28.66 -21.21
CA THR A 97 29.87 -28.95 -19.94
C THR A 97 31.34 -28.54 -20.00
N CYS A 98 32.07 -28.93 -21.04
CA CYS A 98 33.47 -28.53 -21.25
C CYS A 98 33.61 -26.99 -21.32
N ASN A 99 32.68 -26.27 -21.95
CA ASN A 99 32.70 -24.81 -21.97
C ASN A 99 32.52 -24.18 -20.58
N LYS A 100 31.68 -24.75 -19.73
CA LYS A 100 31.48 -24.26 -18.36
C LYS A 100 32.71 -24.49 -17.49
N ILE A 101 33.31 -25.68 -17.58
CA ILE A 101 34.53 -26.03 -16.83
C ILE A 101 35.71 -25.18 -17.30
N ARG A 102 35.85 -24.97 -18.61
CA ARG A 102 36.84 -24.06 -19.21
C ARG A 102 36.78 -22.66 -18.58
N LEU A 103 35.58 -22.10 -18.38
CA LEU A 103 35.41 -20.79 -17.76
C LEU A 103 35.81 -20.79 -16.27
N LEU A 104 35.56 -21.88 -15.54
CA LEU A 104 36.01 -22.02 -14.14
C LEU A 104 37.53 -22.10 -14.04
N GLU A 105 38.18 -22.88 -14.89
CA GLU A 105 39.66 -22.95 -14.91
C GLU A 105 40.29 -21.62 -15.30
N ARG A 106 39.65 -20.89 -16.22
CA ARG A 106 40.07 -19.52 -16.58
C ARG A 106 39.96 -18.56 -15.38
N ALA A 107 38.88 -18.69 -14.60
CA ALA A 107 38.71 -17.92 -13.37
C ALA A 107 39.80 -18.27 -12.33
N LYS A 108 40.09 -19.56 -12.12
CA LYS A 108 41.15 -20.02 -11.20
C LYS A 108 42.50 -19.45 -11.59
N LEU A 109 42.82 -19.46 -12.88
CA LEU A 109 44.09 -18.95 -13.39
C LEU A 109 44.22 -17.44 -13.19
N TYR A 110 43.15 -16.68 -13.47
CA TYR A 110 43.13 -15.24 -13.23
C TYR A 110 43.30 -14.90 -11.74
N ILE A 111 42.53 -15.54 -10.86
CA ILE A 111 42.59 -15.29 -9.40
C ILE A 111 43.96 -15.66 -8.81
N ARG A 112 44.64 -16.68 -9.35
CA ARG A 112 46.01 -17.02 -8.95
C ARG A 112 47.02 -15.92 -9.31
N LYS A 113 46.83 -15.23 -10.43
CA LYS A 113 47.68 -14.10 -10.88
C LYS A 113 47.33 -12.79 -10.16
N HIS A 114 46.06 -12.59 -9.82
CA HIS A 114 45.51 -11.37 -9.25
C HIS A 114 44.85 -11.66 -7.89
N LYS A 115 45.69 -11.74 -6.85
CA LYS A 115 45.26 -12.08 -5.49
C LYS A 115 44.47 -10.97 -4.80
N ASP A 116 44.63 -9.73 -5.26
CA ASP A 116 43.88 -8.54 -4.86
C ASP A 116 42.36 -8.71 -5.00
N VAL A 117 41.93 -9.46 -6.01
CA VAL A 117 40.53 -9.78 -6.29
C VAL A 117 39.86 -10.53 -5.13
N LEU A 118 40.63 -11.23 -4.27
CA LEU A 118 40.08 -11.98 -3.14
C LEU A 118 39.35 -11.08 -2.12
N ALA A 119 39.78 -9.82 -1.99
CA ALA A 119 39.14 -8.85 -1.12
C ALA A 119 37.75 -8.42 -1.63
N GLU A 120 37.51 -8.53 -2.94
CA GLU A 120 36.25 -8.11 -3.57
C GLU A 120 35.18 -9.21 -3.55
N ILE A 121 35.53 -10.44 -3.13
CA ILE A 121 34.61 -11.57 -3.18
C ILE A 121 33.58 -11.47 -2.04
N PRO A 122 32.27 -11.43 -2.35
CA PRO A 122 31.23 -11.17 -1.35
C PRO A 122 30.97 -12.39 -0.47
N LEU A 123 31.28 -12.25 0.83
CA LEU A 123 30.92 -13.19 1.88
C LEU A 123 29.64 -12.72 2.60
N VAL A 124 28.60 -13.57 2.58
CA VAL A 124 27.34 -13.35 3.29
C VAL A 124 27.18 -14.46 4.33
N ASN A 125 27.14 -14.10 5.62
CA ASN A 125 27.05 -15.05 6.73
C ASN A 125 28.15 -16.15 6.70
N GLY A 126 29.38 -15.79 6.33
CA GLY A 126 30.50 -16.74 6.26
C GLY A 126 30.45 -17.70 5.06
N ARG A 127 29.65 -17.40 4.03
CA ARG A 127 29.60 -18.17 2.77
C ARG A 127 29.72 -17.24 1.57
N ILE A 128 30.34 -17.71 0.49
CA ILE A 128 30.42 -16.96 -0.77
C ILE A 128 29.02 -16.88 -1.40
N SER A 129 28.55 -15.67 -1.67
CA SER A 129 27.30 -15.46 -2.39
C SER A 129 27.55 -15.64 -3.89
N VAL A 130 27.06 -16.75 -4.47
CA VAL A 130 27.24 -17.08 -5.90
C VAL A 130 26.69 -15.97 -6.80
N ARG A 131 25.49 -15.45 -6.52
CA ARG A 131 24.87 -14.37 -7.30
C ARG A 131 25.68 -13.07 -7.25
N ALA A 132 26.20 -12.73 -6.07
CA ALA A 132 26.98 -11.50 -5.92
C ALA A 132 28.38 -11.67 -6.55
N PHE A 133 28.97 -12.87 -6.48
CA PHE A 133 30.20 -13.20 -7.18
C PHE A 133 30.05 -13.04 -8.70
N GLU A 134 28.98 -13.56 -9.31
CA GLU A 134 28.69 -13.39 -10.74
C GLU A 134 28.51 -11.93 -11.16
N SER A 135 28.11 -11.06 -10.23
CA SER A 135 27.91 -9.64 -10.51
C SER A 135 29.21 -8.82 -10.55
N LEU A 136 30.33 -9.40 -10.11
CA LEU A 136 31.62 -8.73 -10.09
C LEU A 136 32.06 -8.34 -11.51
N PRO A 137 32.67 -7.15 -11.69
CA PRO A 137 33.17 -6.71 -13.00
C PRO A 137 34.09 -7.75 -13.66
N ILE A 138 34.93 -8.43 -12.87
CA ILE A 138 35.84 -9.46 -13.38
C ILE A 138 35.10 -10.68 -13.95
N CYS A 139 33.98 -11.08 -13.36
CA CYS A 139 33.18 -12.19 -13.86
C CYS A 139 32.54 -11.83 -15.21
N LYS A 140 32.12 -10.57 -15.41
CA LYS A 140 31.63 -10.09 -16.71
C LYS A 140 32.73 -10.12 -17.79
N THR A 141 33.94 -9.65 -17.45
CA THR A 141 35.08 -9.64 -18.38
C THR A 141 35.54 -11.06 -18.77
N LEU A 142 35.48 -12.01 -17.84
CA LEU A 142 35.83 -13.41 -18.08
C LEU A 142 34.71 -14.22 -18.74
N GLY A 143 33.51 -13.65 -18.94
CA GLY A 143 32.34 -14.32 -19.51
C GLY A 143 31.67 -15.31 -18.55
N ILE A 144 31.88 -15.15 -17.25
CA ILE A 144 31.36 -15.98 -16.18
C ILE A 144 29.95 -15.49 -15.82
N SER A 145 28.92 -16.23 -16.22
CA SER A 145 27.52 -15.91 -15.90
C SER A 145 26.61 -17.15 -15.90
N GLY A 146 25.53 -17.12 -15.11
CA GLY A 146 24.46 -18.12 -15.17
C GLY A 146 24.69 -19.41 -14.36
N PHE A 147 25.67 -19.44 -13.46
CA PHE A 147 25.89 -20.48 -12.45
C PHE A 147 24.72 -20.54 -11.46
N SER A 148 24.26 -19.39 -10.95
CA SER A 148 23.14 -19.34 -10.01
C SER A 148 21.83 -19.90 -10.62
N THR A 149 21.58 -19.62 -11.90
CA THR A 149 20.42 -20.14 -12.64
C THR A 149 20.58 -21.62 -12.99
N SER A 150 21.80 -22.07 -13.29
CA SER A 150 22.10 -23.48 -13.58
C SER A 150 21.99 -24.37 -12.34
N ILE A 151 22.45 -23.93 -11.17
CA ILE A 151 22.41 -24.74 -9.94
C ILE A 151 20.97 -25.05 -9.49
N HIS A 152 20.03 -24.12 -9.70
CA HIS A 152 18.62 -24.31 -9.31
C HIS A 152 17.81 -25.18 -10.28
N ASN A 153 18.28 -25.36 -11.51
CA ASN A 153 17.55 -26.07 -12.58
C ASN A 153 18.13 -27.46 -12.90
N LEU A 154 19.20 -27.88 -12.22
CA LEU A 154 19.90 -29.15 -12.47
C LEU A 154 19.69 -30.10 -11.28
N GLY A 155 19.41 -31.38 -11.58
CA GLY A 155 19.26 -32.45 -10.57
C GLY A 155 20.50 -32.63 -9.69
N GLU A 156 20.36 -33.35 -8.57
CA GLU A 156 21.44 -33.54 -7.58
C GLU A 156 22.68 -34.24 -8.16
N ASP A 157 22.53 -35.10 -9.17
CA ASP A 157 23.61 -35.87 -9.81
C ASP A 157 24.27 -35.17 -11.03
N ASN A 158 24.13 -33.85 -11.17
CA ASN A 158 24.70 -33.14 -12.32
C ASN A 158 26.17 -32.77 -12.10
N VAL A 159 27.05 -33.29 -12.96
CA VAL A 159 28.50 -33.09 -12.89
C VAL A 159 28.94 -31.62 -12.90
N VAL A 160 28.19 -30.75 -13.58
CA VAL A 160 28.48 -29.30 -13.60
C VAL A 160 28.28 -28.67 -12.21
N ARG A 161 27.32 -29.17 -11.43
CA ARG A 161 27.03 -28.67 -10.08
C ARG A 161 28.15 -29.02 -9.09
N GLU A 162 28.73 -30.22 -9.20
CA GLU A 162 29.87 -30.65 -8.38
C GLU A 162 31.11 -29.81 -8.66
N GLU A 163 31.42 -29.55 -9.94
CA GLU A 163 32.56 -28.70 -10.33
C GLU A 163 32.41 -27.26 -9.83
N TYR A 164 31.19 -26.70 -9.79
CA TYR A 164 30.95 -25.41 -9.15
C TYR A 164 31.17 -25.44 -7.63
N ALA A 165 30.68 -26.48 -6.96
CA ALA A 165 30.83 -26.62 -5.51
C ALA A 165 32.32 -26.71 -5.13
N GLU A 166 33.11 -27.49 -5.85
CA GLU A 166 34.56 -27.59 -5.65
C GLU A 166 35.29 -26.28 -5.98
N PHE A 167 34.87 -25.55 -7.03
CA PHE A 167 35.40 -24.21 -7.31
C PHE A 167 35.18 -23.23 -6.14
N PHE A 168 33.96 -23.13 -5.62
CA PHE A 168 33.67 -22.21 -4.51
C PHE A 168 34.33 -22.63 -3.20
N LYS A 169 34.48 -23.93 -2.96
CA LYS A 169 35.23 -24.47 -1.82
C LYS A 169 36.72 -24.16 -1.92
N TRP A 170 37.31 -24.29 -3.11
CA TRP A 170 38.68 -23.86 -3.38
C TRP A 170 38.85 -22.35 -3.15
N LEU A 171 37.94 -21.54 -3.66
CA LEU A 171 37.96 -20.09 -3.54
C LEU A 171 37.86 -19.63 -2.08
N TYR A 172 36.94 -20.23 -1.32
CA TYR A 172 36.76 -19.95 0.10
C TYR A 172 38.01 -20.28 0.93
N LYS A 173 38.65 -21.42 0.67
CA LYS A 173 39.95 -21.75 1.30
C LYS A 173 41.04 -20.72 0.97
N LEU A 174 41.03 -20.16 -0.25
CA LEU A 174 41.99 -19.14 -0.66
C LEU A 174 41.76 -17.82 0.10
N ILE A 175 40.51 -17.40 0.28
CA ILE A 175 40.12 -16.20 1.04
C ILE A 175 40.59 -16.32 2.50
N VAL A 176 40.35 -17.47 3.13
CA VAL A 176 40.77 -17.72 4.52
C VAL A 176 42.29 -17.76 4.64
N SER A 177 42.99 -18.47 3.74
CA SER A 177 44.46 -18.60 3.81
C SER A 177 45.21 -17.29 3.55
N HIS A 178 44.61 -16.36 2.79
CA HIS A 178 45.18 -15.04 2.52
C HIS A 178 44.72 -13.98 3.53
N GLY A 179 43.99 -14.37 4.59
CA GLY A 179 43.63 -13.46 5.69
C GLY A 179 42.47 -12.52 5.39
N HIS A 180 41.71 -12.73 4.30
CA HIS A 180 40.53 -11.92 3.96
C HIS A 180 39.28 -12.34 4.76
N PHE A 181 39.32 -13.48 5.45
CA PHE A 181 38.27 -13.92 6.37
C PHE A 181 38.86 -14.74 7.52
N ASP A 182 38.54 -14.37 8.76
CA ASP A 182 38.95 -15.11 9.95
C ASP A 182 37.78 -15.94 10.50
N GLU A 183 37.85 -17.26 10.28
CA GLU A 183 36.84 -18.20 10.76
C GLU A 183 36.79 -18.28 12.29
N LYS A 184 37.90 -18.00 12.99
CA LYS A 184 37.98 -18.17 14.44
C LYS A 184 37.31 -17.04 15.21
N SER A 185 37.31 -15.82 14.66
CA SER A 185 36.60 -14.67 15.24
C SER A 185 35.16 -14.53 14.74
N PHE A 186 34.80 -15.23 13.66
CA PHE A 186 33.46 -15.18 13.10
C PHE A 186 32.45 -16.00 13.94
N VAL A 187 31.53 -15.30 14.62
CA VAL A 187 30.37 -15.92 15.28
C VAL A 187 29.11 -15.56 14.51
N SER A 188 28.45 -16.57 13.96
CA SER A 188 27.21 -16.40 13.21
C SER A 188 26.10 -15.80 14.08
N TYR A 189 25.20 -15.03 13.48
CA TYR A 189 24.02 -14.48 14.17
C TYR A 189 23.17 -15.58 14.84
N THR A 190 23.09 -16.75 14.21
CA THR A 190 22.41 -17.94 14.73
C THR A 190 23.07 -18.51 15.99
N ASP A 191 24.40 -18.47 16.09
CA ASP A 191 25.11 -19.00 17.27
C ASP A 191 25.15 -17.98 18.41
N LYS A 192 25.22 -16.66 18.10
CA LYS A 192 24.97 -15.59 19.09
C LYS A 192 23.56 -15.72 19.72
N ALA A 193 22.55 -16.11 18.94
CA ALA A 193 21.20 -16.35 19.44
C ALA A 193 21.09 -17.60 20.34
N LYS A 194 21.91 -18.63 20.10
CA LYS A 194 21.97 -19.84 20.96
C LYS A 194 22.72 -19.57 22.27
N GLN A 195 23.80 -18.79 22.24
CA GLN A 195 24.59 -18.45 23.43
C GLN A 195 23.80 -17.59 24.42
N ARG A 196 22.91 -16.70 23.96
CA ARG A 196 22.01 -15.90 24.82
C ARG A 196 20.99 -16.71 25.65
N LYS A 197 20.82 -18.01 25.39
CA LYS A 197 19.87 -18.88 26.11
C LYS A 197 20.44 -19.60 27.33
N LYS A 198 21.73 -19.44 27.65
CA LYS A 198 22.36 -20.05 28.83
C LYS A 198 22.73 -18.98 29.86
N PHE A 199 21.81 -18.53 30.70
CA PHE A 199 22.15 -18.00 32.04
C PHE A 199 20.96 -18.01 33.03
N VAL A 200 21.30 -18.39 34.28
CA VAL A 200 20.61 -18.38 35.59
C VAL A 200 19.57 -19.46 35.93
N GLU A 201 20.03 -20.45 36.70
CA GLU A 201 19.24 -21.29 37.63
C GLU A 201 18.92 -20.49 38.91
N GLY A 202 17.77 -19.82 38.91
CA GLY A 202 16.89 -19.79 40.08
C GLY A 202 15.68 -20.66 39.75
N GLU A 203 14.75 -20.93 40.69
CA GLU A 203 13.45 -21.46 40.31
C GLU A 203 12.84 -20.52 39.28
N SER A 204 12.91 -20.91 38.00
CA SER A 204 12.71 -19.95 36.92
C SER A 204 11.32 -19.34 37.08
N ALA A 205 11.16 -18.03 36.85
CA ALA A 205 9.83 -17.40 36.81
C ALA A 205 8.84 -18.17 35.90
N TRP A 206 9.39 -18.91 34.93
CA TRP A 206 8.71 -19.89 34.10
C TRP A 206 8.11 -21.10 34.85
N ALA A 207 8.82 -21.67 35.83
CA ALA A 207 8.31 -22.76 36.68
C ALA A 207 7.10 -22.27 37.49
N ILE A 208 7.26 -21.15 38.21
CA ILE A 208 6.20 -20.51 39.01
C ILE A 208 4.98 -20.19 38.12
N PHE A 209 5.19 -19.58 36.95
CA PHE A 209 4.12 -19.26 36.00
C PHE A 209 3.36 -20.49 35.50
N ASN A 210 4.07 -21.62 35.31
CA ASN A 210 3.43 -22.87 34.89
C ASN A 210 2.65 -23.55 36.01
N VAL A 211 3.07 -23.41 37.27
CA VAL A 211 2.28 -23.87 38.42
C VAL A 211 0.96 -23.11 38.45
N ALA A 212 0.99 -21.78 38.37
CA ALA A 212 -0.22 -20.97 38.33
C ALA A 212 -1.13 -21.27 37.13
N ARG A 213 -0.54 -21.53 35.96
CA ARG A 213 -1.30 -21.93 34.76
C ARG A 213 -1.99 -23.29 34.92
N LYS A 214 -1.46 -24.21 35.73
CA LYS A 214 -2.03 -25.55 35.94
C LYS A 214 -3.05 -25.61 37.07
N TYR A 215 -3.21 -24.53 37.84
CA TYR A 215 -4.19 -24.48 38.92
C TYR A 215 -5.61 -24.64 38.37
N GLU A 216 -6.41 -25.55 38.93
CA GLU A 216 -7.78 -25.85 38.49
C GLU A 216 -8.85 -25.29 39.44
N GLY A 217 -8.47 -24.85 40.64
CA GLY A 217 -9.39 -24.33 41.67
C GLY A 217 -9.84 -22.87 41.50
N PHE A 218 -9.84 -22.34 40.28
CA PHE A 218 -10.32 -20.96 40.05
C PHE A 218 -11.84 -20.89 40.15
N THR A 219 -12.35 -19.91 40.88
CA THR A 219 -13.79 -19.57 40.96
C THR A 219 -14.08 -18.30 40.17
N ASP A 220 -15.35 -17.91 40.09
CA ASP A 220 -15.75 -16.65 39.45
C ASP A 220 -15.42 -15.41 40.30
N SER A 221 -14.88 -15.60 41.51
CA SER A 221 -14.37 -14.52 42.36
C SER A 221 -12.86 -14.33 42.21
N ILE A 222 -12.43 -13.07 42.27
CA ILE A 222 -11.03 -12.67 42.16
C ILE A 222 -10.15 -13.20 43.30
N ASP A 223 -10.74 -13.55 44.45
CA ASP A 223 -10.03 -14.10 45.61
C ASP A 223 -9.36 -15.44 45.28
N SER A 224 -9.87 -16.17 44.29
CA SER A 224 -9.24 -17.40 43.80
C SER A 224 -7.84 -17.18 43.19
N LEU A 225 -7.49 -15.94 42.83
CA LEU A 225 -6.14 -15.59 42.35
C LEU A 225 -5.12 -15.42 43.49
N ASN A 226 -5.58 -15.29 44.75
CA ASN A 226 -4.73 -15.04 45.93
C ASN A 226 -4.21 -16.33 46.58
N HIS A 227 -4.76 -17.50 46.23
CA HIS A 227 -4.50 -18.77 46.93
C HIS A 227 -3.25 -19.55 46.45
N MET A 228 -2.41 -18.95 45.60
CA MET A 228 -1.21 -19.61 45.06
C MET A 228 0.06 -19.06 45.72
N GLU A 229 0.74 -19.93 46.48
CA GLU A 229 2.02 -19.62 47.13
C GLU A 229 3.05 -19.11 46.11
N ASN A 230 3.78 -18.05 46.47
CA ASN A 230 4.84 -17.43 45.66
C ASN A 230 4.39 -16.84 44.32
N THR A 231 3.09 -16.49 44.16
CA THR A 231 2.59 -15.76 42.98
C THR A 231 1.76 -14.54 43.36
N SER A 232 1.94 -13.43 42.64
CA SER A 232 1.05 -12.27 42.76
C SER A 232 -0.27 -12.54 42.03
N PRO A 233 -1.38 -11.90 42.45
CA PRO A 233 -2.68 -12.04 41.79
C PRO A 233 -2.64 -11.61 40.31
N LEU A 234 -1.79 -10.62 40.01
CA LEU A 234 -1.51 -10.17 38.65
C LEU A 234 -0.80 -11.26 37.83
N MET A 235 0.22 -11.93 38.39
CA MET A 235 0.90 -13.04 37.71
C MET A 235 -0.05 -14.21 37.46
N ALA A 236 -0.88 -14.54 38.45
CA ALA A 236 -1.92 -15.57 38.36
C ALA A 236 -2.92 -15.26 37.22
N LEU A 237 -3.33 -14.00 37.08
CA LEU A 237 -4.23 -13.57 36.01
C LEU A 237 -3.61 -13.75 34.61
N PHE A 238 -2.34 -13.35 34.42
CA PHE A 238 -1.62 -13.58 33.16
C PHE A 238 -1.43 -15.07 32.86
N ALA A 239 -1.17 -15.88 33.88
CA ALA A 239 -1.06 -17.34 33.76
C ALA A 239 -2.41 -17.96 33.34
N LEU A 240 -3.51 -17.53 33.95
CA LEU A 240 -4.87 -17.95 33.60
C LEU A 240 -5.24 -17.57 32.16
N ALA A 241 -4.95 -16.34 31.72
CA ALA A 241 -5.20 -15.89 30.35
C ALA A 241 -4.42 -16.73 29.32
N SER A 242 -3.22 -17.19 29.67
CA SER A 242 -2.38 -18.04 28.82
C SER A 242 -2.91 -19.48 28.65
N LYS A 243 -3.94 -19.93 29.40
CA LYS A 243 -4.52 -21.27 29.21
C LYS A 243 -5.10 -21.48 27.80
N ARG A 244 -5.50 -20.41 27.12
CA ARG A 244 -6.04 -20.46 25.75
C ARG A 244 -5.01 -20.85 24.68
N VAL A 245 -3.72 -20.70 24.97
CA VAL A 245 -2.63 -21.00 24.02
C VAL A 245 -1.89 -22.29 24.38
N LYS A 246 -1.54 -23.08 23.36
CA LYS A 246 -0.86 -24.38 23.52
C LYS A 246 0.66 -24.31 23.28
N ALA A 247 1.12 -23.41 22.42
CA ALA A 247 2.53 -23.32 22.05
C ALA A 247 3.38 -22.71 23.18
N LYS A 248 4.53 -23.33 23.49
CA LYS A 248 5.46 -22.86 24.53
C LYS A 248 5.90 -21.41 24.33
N SER A 249 6.17 -21.01 23.07
CA SER A 249 6.51 -19.64 22.71
C SER A 249 5.39 -18.65 23.03
N SER A 250 4.13 -19.01 22.75
CA SER A 250 2.97 -18.18 23.07
C SER A 250 2.75 -18.05 24.58
N ILE A 251 3.00 -19.11 25.37
CA ILE A 251 2.93 -19.04 26.84
C ILE A 251 4.04 -18.12 27.38
N GLN A 252 5.25 -18.21 26.82
CA GLN A 252 6.36 -17.31 27.16
C GLN A 252 6.04 -15.84 26.87
N ASN A 253 5.25 -15.56 25.84
CA ASN A 253 4.81 -14.19 25.55
C ASN A 253 3.98 -13.58 26.69
N TYR A 254 3.10 -14.36 27.33
CA TYR A 254 2.33 -13.86 28.49
C TYR A 254 3.24 -13.59 29.69
N LEU A 255 4.19 -14.47 29.98
CA LEU A 255 5.16 -14.24 31.07
C LEU A 255 6.03 -13.01 30.79
N ALA A 256 6.53 -12.86 29.56
CA ALA A 256 7.32 -11.70 29.16
C ALA A 256 6.50 -10.40 29.23
N THR A 257 5.21 -10.45 28.86
CA THR A 257 4.29 -9.32 28.98
C THR A 257 4.08 -8.94 30.44
N TYR A 258 3.85 -9.93 31.32
CA TYR A 258 3.76 -9.70 32.76
C TYR A 258 5.01 -9.00 33.30
N SER A 259 6.20 -9.51 33.01
CA SER A 259 7.46 -8.88 33.44
C SER A 259 7.64 -7.46 32.92
N SER A 260 7.20 -7.17 31.68
CA SER A 260 7.22 -5.81 31.14
C SER A 260 6.19 -4.90 31.79
N PHE A 261 5.02 -5.42 32.12
CA PHE A 261 3.94 -4.68 32.77
C PHE A 261 4.28 -4.35 34.23
N VAL A 262 4.96 -5.25 34.96
CA VAL A 262 5.50 -4.97 36.30
C VAL A 262 6.45 -3.77 36.27
N LYS A 263 7.36 -3.69 35.29
CA LYS A 263 8.25 -2.52 35.13
C LYS A 263 7.48 -1.22 34.89
N TYR A 264 6.39 -1.29 34.14
CA TYR A 264 5.50 -0.14 33.96
C TYR A 264 4.85 0.29 35.28
N LEU A 265 4.35 -0.66 36.09
CA LEU A 265 3.76 -0.36 37.39
C LEU A 265 4.80 0.26 38.34
N GLU A 266 6.00 -0.31 38.41
CA GLU A 266 7.12 0.20 39.20
C GLU A 266 7.53 1.61 38.77
N ALA A 267 7.59 1.89 37.46
CA ALA A 267 7.87 3.22 36.92
C ALA A 267 6.79 4.27 37.29
N ASN A 268 5.58 3.82 37.63
CA ASN A 268 4.46 4.67 38.06
C ASN A 268 4.22 4.60 39.58
N ASN A 269 5.17 4.07 40.37
CA ASN A 269 5.07 3.88 41.82
C ASN A 269 3.86 3.03 42.28
N ILE A 270 3.41 2.09 41.45
CA ILE A 270 2.36 1.13 41.78
C ILE A 270 3.03 -0.21 42.15
N ASN A 271 2.71 -0.73 43.33
CA ASN A 271 3.22 -2.04 43.73
C ASN A 271 2.49 -3.15 42.96
N HIS A 272 3.23 -4.02 42.27
CA HIS A 272 2.66 -5.12 41.49
C HIS A 272 2.09 -6.27 42.35
N THR A 273 2.31 -6.26 43.67
CA THR A 273 1.68 -7.17 44.64
C THR A 273 0.42 -6.59 45.29
N SER A 274 0.05 -5.35 44.96
CA SER A 274 -1.21 -4.72 45.38
C SER A 274 -2.44 -5.43 44.79
N SER A 275 -3.63 -4.99 45.24
CA SER A 275 -4.89 -5.46 44.66
C SER A 275 -4.96 -5.22 43.14
N LEU A 276 -5.67 -6.11 42.43
CA LEU A 276 -5.86 -5.97 40.98
C LEU A 276 -6.59 -4.68 40.60
N ALA A 277 -7.43 -4.15 41.48
CA ALA A 277 -8.11 -2.87 41.29
C ALA A 277 -7.15 -1.67 41.32
N GLU A 278 -6.05 -1.74 42.07
CA GLU A 278 -4.99 -0.73 42.07
C GLU A 278 -4.08 -0.85 40.84
N CYS A 279 -3.82 -2.08 40.39
CA CYS A 279 -2.96 -2.35 39.25
C CYS A 279 -3.63 -2.02 37.90
N VAL A 280 -4.96 -2.03 37.85
CA VAL A 280 -5.73 -2.04 36.59
C VAL A 280 -6.90 -1.05 36.66
N ASN A 281 -6.88 -0.03 35.78
CA ASN A 281 -7.99 0.90 35.56
C ASN A 281 -8.50 0.84 34.11
N ASP A 282 -9.60 1.54 33.81
CA ASP A 282 -10.29 1.48 32.50
C ASP A 282 -9.39 1.90 31.31
N TYR A 283 -8.36 2.72 31.58
CA TYR A 283 -7.43 3.26 30.58
C TYR A 283 -6.04 2.60 30.61
N ILE A 284 -5.87 1.52 31.39
CA ILE A 284 -4.56 0.92 31.67
C ILE A 284 -3.85 0.44 30.41
N SER A 285 -4.61 -0.09 29.44
CA SER A 285 -4.07 -0.57 28.16
C SER A 285 -3.49 0.59 27.34
N LEU A 286 -4.15 1.74 27.33
CA LEU A 286 -3.67 2.96 26.65
C LEU A 286 -2.42 3.53 27.33
N ARG A 287 -2.41 3.60 28.67
CA ARG A 287 -1.24 4.11 29.42
C ARG A 287 -0.03 3.20 29.26
N TYR A 288 -0.26 1.88 29.31
CA TYR A 288 0.81 0.91 29.05
C TYR A 288 1.31 1.00 27.62
N LYS A 289 0.44 1.25 26.63
CA LYS A 289 0.86 1.52 25.25
C LYS A 289 1.80 2.72 25.17
N SER A 290 1.47 3.85 25.79
CA SER A 290 2.35 5.02 25.81
C SER A 290 3.70 4.74 26.46
N TYR A 291 3.75 3.98 27.55
CA TYR A 291 5.01 3.54 28.14
C TYR A 291 5.85 2.67 27.19
N ILE A 292 5.20 1.76 26.44
CA ILE A 292 5.87 0.95 25.43
C ILE A 292 6.30 1.79 24.20
N GLU A 293 5.58 2.86 23.85
CA GLU A 293 5.97 3.84 22.82
C GLU A 293 7.32 4.48 23.17
N ASP A 294 7.50 4.94 24.40
CA ASP A 294 8.74 5.56 24.85
C ASP A 294 9.93 4.58 24.78
N ILE A 295 9.69 3.32 25.14
CA ILE A 295 10.70 2.24 25.07
C ILE A 295 11.04 1.88 23.61
N LEU A 296 10.04 1.93 22.71
CA LEU A 296 10.24 1.73 21.27
C LEU A 296 11.07 2.85 20.65
N LEU A 297 10.82 4.11 21.02
CA LEU A 297 11.62 5.26 20.59
C LEU A 297 13.08 5.14 21.05
N GLY A 298 13.30 4.57 22.25
CA GLY A 298 14.63 4.21 22.75
C GLY A 298 15.31 3.03 22.03
N LYS A 299 14.67 2.40 21.02
CA LYS A 299 15.16 1.24 20.24
C LYS A 299 15.53 -0.01 21.06
N THR A 300 15.01 -0.13 22.29
CA THR A 300 15.32 -1.27 23.18
C THR A 300 14.35 -2.44 23.01
N LEU A 301 13.17 -2.20 22.41
CA LEU A 301 12.15 -3.20 22.12
C LEU A 301 11.85 -3.22 20.61
N SER A 302 11.57 -4.40 20.04
CA SER A 302 11.13 -4.48 18.65
C SER A 302 9.62 -4.22 18.53
N PRO A 303 9.12 -3.62 17.44
CA PRO A 303 7.69 -3.43 17.22
C PRO A 303 6.89 -4.73 17.39
N SER A 304 7.41 -5.85 16.84
CA SER A 304 6.76 -7.16 16.91
C SER A 304 6.53 -7.64 18.35
N GLN A 305 7.53 -7.43 19.20
CA GLN A 305 7.42 -7.74 20.62
C GLN A 305 6.47 -6.77 21.33
N ALA A 306 6.49 -5.48 20.99
CA ALA A 306 5.56 -4.51 21.53
C ALA A 306 4.09 -4.87 21.22
N ASN A 307 3.78 -5.30 20.00
CA ASN A 307 2.45 -5.81 19.65
C ASN A 307 2.05 -7.04 20.44
N THR A 308 3.01 -7.94 20.63
CA THR A 308 2.80 -9.13 21.42
C THR A 308 2.40 -8.74 22.85
N TYR A 309 3.07 -7.75 23.44
CA TYR A 309 2.75 -7.26 24.79
C TYR A 309 1.37 -6.62 24.88
N ILE A 310 1.01 -5.73 23.95
CA ILE A 310 -0.33 -5.11 23.92
C ILE A 310 -1.43 -6.15 23.72
N SER A 311 -1.22 -7.10 22.80
CA SER A 311 -2.19 -8.16 22.55
C SER A 311 -2.37 -9.07 23.76
N CYS A 312 -1.28 -9.49 24.40
CA CYS A 312 -1.34 -10.32 25.61
C CYS A 312 -2.02 -9.58 26.75
N LEU A 313 -1.71 -8.30 26.98
CA LEU A 313 -2.38 -7.48 28.01
C LEU A 313 -3.89 -7.37 27.74
N ASN A 314 -4.30 -7.03 26.51
CA ASN A 314 -5.71 -6.90 26.17
C ASN A 314 -6.49 -8.19 26.39
N LEU A 315 -5.92 -9.35 26.02
CA LEU A 315 -6.52 -10.66 26.28
C LEU A 315 -6.60 -10.98 27.78
N THR A 316 -5.61 -10.57 28.56
CA THR A 316 -5.63 -10.67 30.03
C THR A 316 -6.74 -9.81 30.64
N LEU A 317 -6.92 -8.57 30.16
CA LEU A 317 -8.00 -7.68 30.60
C LEU A 317 -9.38 -8.20 30.21
N GLN A 318 -9.53 -8.78 29.02
CA GLN A 318 -10.77 -9.47 28.62
C GLN A 318 -11.09 -10.65 29.54
N ARG A 319 -10.06 -11.36 30.02
CA ARG A 319 -10.24 -12.43 30.99
C ARG A 319 -10.65 -11.90 32.36
N LEU A 320 -10.15 -10.73 32.76
CA LEU A 320 -10.48 -10.09 34.03
C LEU A 320 -11.98 -9.74 34.14
N VAL A 321 -12.62 -9.32 33.05
CA VAL A 321 -14.06 -9.00 33.01
C VAL A 321 -14.96 -10.22 33.31
N ALA A 322 -14.42 -11.45 33.24
CA ALA A 322 -15.17 -12.66 33.56
C ALA A 322 -15.39 -12.86 35.07
N PHE A 323 -14.60 -12.19 35.93
CA PHE A 323 -14.78 -12.26 37.39
C PHE A 323 -15.93 -11.35 37.85
N GLU A 324 -16.67 -11.76 38.88
CA GLU A 324 -17.87 -11.06 39.35
C GLU A 324 -17.59 -9.59 39.74
N GLU A 325 -16.45 -9.32 40.37
CA GLU A 325 -16.06 -7.99 40.86
C GLU A 325 -15.71 -7.01 39.73
N PHE A 326 -15.44 -7.52 38.52
CA PHE A 326 -15.13 -6.74 37.31
C PHE A 326 -16.22 -6.87 36.24
N LYS A 327 -17.31 -7.59 36.55
CA LYS A 327 -18.43 -7.82 35.64
C LYS A 327 -19.14 -6.49 35.37
N GLY A 328 -19.18 -6.09 34.09
CA GLY A 328 -19.75 -4.81 33.65
C GLY A 328 -18.76 -3.65 33.56
N ARG A 329 -17.48 -3.82 33.93
CA ARG A 329 -16.43 -2.85 33.58
C ARG A 329 -16.07 -2.95 32.10
N SER A 330 -15.86 -1.80 31.46
CA SER A 330 -15.44 -1.71 30.06
C SER A 330 -14.03 -1.13 29.98
N PHE A 331 -13.05 -1.96 29.66
CA PHE A 331 -11.69 -1.49 29.38
C PHE A 331 -11.59 -0.90 27.97
N ILE A 332 -10.83 0.19 27.83
CA ILE A 332 -10.49 0.74 26.52
C ILE A 332 -9.21 0.07 26.04
N TYR A 333 -9.36 -0.84 25.07
CA TYR A 333 -8.25 -1.61 24.54
C TYR A 333 -7.40 -0.79 23.58
N ALA A 334 -6.10 -0.71 23.87
CA ALA A 334 -5.16 -0.08 22.96
C ALA A 334 -4.95 -0.95 21.71
N SER A 335 -4.90 -0.32 20.54
CA SER A 335 -4.48 -0.98 19.31
C SER A 335 -3.01 -1.37 19.41
N GLY A 336 -2.61 -2.43 18.70
CA GLY A 336 -1.20 -2.70 18.48
C GLY A 336 -0.48 -1.52 17.81
N PHE A 337 0.84 -1.52 17.97
CA PHE A 337 1.82 -0.85 17.14
C PHE A 337 1.79 -1.39 15.71
N ASP A 338 2.08 -0.55 14.74
CA ASP A 338 2.22 -1.02 13.37
C ASP A 338 3.55 -1.78 13.20
N VAL A 339 3.46 -3.10 13.30
CA VAL A 339 4.59 -4.02 13.11
C VAL A 339 4.64 -4.41 11.66
N GLY A 340 5.27 -3.54 10.87
CA GLY A 340 5.36 -3.75 9.45
C GLY A 340 5.92 -2.55 8.73
N SER A 341 7.22 -2.33 8.95
CA SER A 341 8.13 -1.71 8.00
C SER A 341 8.03 -0.20 7.80
N PHE A 342 9.20 0.40 7.58
CA PHE A 342 9.41 1.53 6.67
C PHE A 342 8.95 1.20 5.22
N SER A 343 7.94 0.36 5.01
CA SER A 343 7.37 -0.02 3.72
C SER A 343 5.86 0.14 3.77
N ASN A 344 5.38 1.22 3.18
CA ASN A 344 4.08 1.45 2.55
C ASN A 344 2.78 1.23 3.34
N LYS A 345 2.73 0.56 4.52
CA LYS A 345 1.49 0.34 5.28
C LYS A 345 1.21 1.40 6.35
N ALA A 346 2.23 1.88 7.06
CA ALA A 346 2.07 3.04 7.95
C ALA A 346 1.76 4.31 7.14
N THR A 347 2.45 4.50 6.00
CA THR A 347 2.15 5.57 5.06
C THR A 347 0.84 5.39 4.30
N ALA A 348 0.30 4.17 4.14
CA ALA A 348 -0.95 3.96 3.41
C ALA A 348 -2.16 4.69 4.03
N TYR A 349 -2.11 4.99 5.33
CA TYR A 349 -3.18 5.66 6.07
C TYR A 349 -2.80 7.05 6.57
N THR A 350 -1.55 7.50 6.41
CA THR A 350 -1.22 8.89 6.76
C THR A 350 -1.80 9.86 5.72
N PRO A 351 -2.42 10.97 6.14
CA PRO A 351 -2.89 11.98 5.19
C PRO A 351 -1.69 12.61 4.44
N TYR A 352 -1.94 13.09 3.23
CA TYR A 352 -1.03 13.98 2.51
C TYR A 352 -0.99 15.34 3.20
N THR A 353 0.19 15.96 3.23
CA THR A 353 0.29 17.35 3.69
C THR A 353 -0.51 18.28 2.75
N PRO A 354 -0.90 19.50 3.19
CA PRO A 354 -1.56 20.46 2.31
C PRO A 354 -0.78 20.75 1.01
N GLU A 355 0.55 20.82 1.10
CA GLU A 355 1.46 21.03 -0.04
C GLU A 355 1.42 19.83 -1.01
N GLU A 356 1.57 18.60 -0.49
CA GLU A 356 1.48 17.37 -1.29
C GLU A 356 0.11 17.25 -1.96
N ARG A 357 -0.97 17.59 -1.24
CA ARG A 357 -2.34 17.60 -1.78
C ARG A 357 -2.46 18.55 -2.97
N ASN A 358 -1.95 19.77 -2.84
CA ASN A 358 -1.99 20.76 -3.91
C ASN A 358 -1.18 20.30 -5.13
N LEU A 359 0.03 19.79 -4.92
CA LEU A 359 0.89 19.26 -5.97
C LEU A 359 0.19 18.13 -6.77
N ILE A 360 -0.40 17.17 -6.05
CA ILE A 360 -1.16 16.06 -6.63
C ILE A 360 -2.38 16.60 -7.39
N GLN A 361 -3.13 17.55 -6.83
CA GLN A 361 -4.31 18.13 -7.45
C GLN A 361 -3.97 18.86 -8.75
N VAL A 362 -2.94 19.71 -8.77
CA VAL A 362 -2.50 20.44 -9.98
C VAL A 362 -2.12 19.46 -11.09
N LYS A 363 -1.37 18.40 -10.76
CA LYS A 363 -1.00 17.37 -11.74
C LYS A 363 -2.22 16.61 -12.26
N LEU A 364 -3.15 16.22 -11.38
CA LEU A 364 -4.38 15.52 -11.75
C LEU A 364 -5.23 16.37 -12.70
N ASP A 365 -5.49 17.62 -12.34
CA ASP A 365 -6.35 18.51 -13.12
C ASP A 365 -5.72 18.77 -14.51
N ARG A 366 -4.40 18.98 -14.58
CA ARG A 366 -3.67 19.08 -15.85
C ARG A 366 -3.82 17.82 -16.71
N GLN A 367 -3.59 16.64 -16.15
CA GLN A 367 -3.68 15.38 -16.89
C GLN A 367 -5.11 15.07 -17.34
N ILE A 368 -6.14 15.43 -16.56
CA ILE A 368 -7.54 15.28 -16.96
C ILE A 368 -7.85 16.17 -18.16
N VAL A 369 -7.37 17.42 -18.17
CA VAL A 369 -7.54 18.33 -19.31
C VAL A 369 -6.83 17.79 -20.55
N GLU A 370 -5.57 17.38 -20.44
CA GLU A 370 -4.80 16.76 -21.53
C GLU A 370 -5.50 15.52 -22.08
N LEU A 371 -6.02 14.68 -21.19
CA LEU A 371 -6.77 13.47 -21.53
C LEU A 371 -8.07 13.80 -22.25
N LYS A 372 -8.87 14.76 -21.77
CA LYS A 372 -10.09 15.19 -22.47
C LYS A 372 -9.76 15.74 -23.86
N ASN A 373 -8.72 16.56 -23.97
CA ASN A 373 -8.26 17.10 -25.26
C ASN A 373 -7.77 16.00 -26.21
N SER A 374 -7.07 14.98 -25.71
CA SER A 374 -6.56 13.88 -26.55
C SER A 374 -7.65 12.89 -26.98
N TRP A 375 -8.62 12.60 -26.11
CA TRP A 375 -9.60 11.53 -26.34
C TRP A 375 -10.97 12.00 -26.83
N LEU A 376 -11.38 13.22 -26.49
CA LEU A 376 -12.71 13.75 -26.82
C LEU A 376 -12.70 14.73 -28.00
N THR A 377 -11.54 15.25 -28.39
CA THR A 377 -11.43 16.11 -29.58
C THR A 377 -11.66 15.28 -30.85
N PRO A 378 -12.53 15.73 -31.77
CA PRO A 378 -12.75 15.04 -33.04
C PRO A 378 -11.45 14.85 -33.84
N TYR A 379 -11.25 13.66 -34.38
CA TYR A 379 -10.07 13.34 -35.17
C TYR A 379 -10.10 14.05 -36.54
N VAL A 380 -9.01 14.75 -36.86
CA VAL A 380 -8.83 15.44 -38.14
C VAL A 380 -7.92 14.61 -39.04
N LYS A 381 -8.50 14.11 -40.14
CA LYS A 381 -7.76 13.40 -41.19
C LYS A 381 -6.75 14.32 -41.85
N SER A 382 -5.58 13.78 -42.16
CA SER A 382 -4.52 14.49 -42.87
C SER A 382 -4.86 14.71 -44.35
N VAL A 383 -4.30 15.78 -44.91
CA VAL A 383 -4.35 16.04 -46.36
C VAL A 383 -3.51 14.97 -47.05
N LYS A 384 -4.02 14.38 -48.13
CA LYS A 384 -3.30 13.37 -48.90
C LYS A 384 -1.95 13.94 -49.38
N CYS A 385 -0.85 13.37 -48.93
CA CYS A 385 0.51 13.81 -49.28
C CYS A 385 1.39 12.63 -49.73
N HIS A 386 2.39 12.97 -50.57
CA HIS A 386 3.37 12.15 -51.29
C HIS A 386 3.37 10.63 -51.05
N ASP A 387 3.21 9.88 -52.14
CA ASP A 387 3.44 8.44 -52.17
C ASP A 387 4.93 8.15 -51.89
N PHE A 388 5.22 7.56 -50.73
CA PHE A 388 6.55 7.01 -50.42
C PHE A 388 6.75 5.62 -51.04
N ILE A 389 5.89 5.26 -52.01
CA ILE A 389 5.88 3.98 -52.72
C ILE A 389 6.19 4.24 -54.18
N ASN A 390 7.15 3.51 -54.72
CA ASN A 390 7.39 3.47 -56.16
C ASN A 390 6.72 2.22 -56.75
N ALA A 391 5.84 2.43 -57.73
CA ALA A 391 5.19 1.35 -58.46
C ALA A 391 6.15 0.82 -59.54
N SER A 392 7.12 -0.02 -59.15
CA SER A 392 8.10 -0.61 -60.07
C SER A 392 8.00 -2.14 -60.03
N GLY A 393 7.12 -2.73 -60.86
CA GLY A 393 6.95 -4.18 -61.01
C GLY A 393 5.97 -4.85 -60.03
N LYS A 394 6.01 -6.19 -59.92
CA LYS A 394 5.11 -7.04 -59.09
C LYS A 394 5.15 -6.79 -57.56
N ARG A 395 5.92 -5.80 -57.07
CA ARG A 395 6.02 -5.47 -55.63
C ARG A 395 6.18 -3.97 -55.43
N SER A 396 5.38 -3.41 -54.52
CA SER A 396 5.48 -2.03 -54.04
C SER A 396 6.81 -1.82 -53.28
N ILE A 397 7.71 -1.00 -53.86
CA ILE A 397 9.01 -0.66 -53.25
C ILE A 397 8.86 0.64 -52.47
N ILE A 398 9.27 0.61 -51.20
CA ILE A 398 9.27 1.79 -50.34
C ILE A 398 10.52 2.62 -50.65
N VAL A 399 10.33 3.90 -51.00
CA VAL A 399 11.42 4.85 -51.23
C VAL A 399 11.83 5.45 -49.89
N SER A 400 12.95 5.01 -49.33
CA SER A 400 13.38 5.33 -47.96
C SER A 400 13.41 6.82 -47.67
N ASP A 401 13.77 7.66 -48.64
CA ASP A 401 14.08 9.07 -48.43
C ASP A 401 12.83 9.96 -48.36
N ASN A 402 11.70 9.49 -48.91
CA ASN A 402 10.43 10.24 -48.96
C ASN A 402 9.48 9.92 -47.78
N ILE A 403 9.82 8.93 -46.93
CA ILE A 403 8.97 8.58 -45.79
C ILE A 403 9.17 9.60 -44.66
N THR A 404 8.09 10.27 -44.27
CA THR A 404 7.99 11.15 -43.09
C THR A 404 6.84 10.70 -42.17
N LEU A 405 6.73 11.27 -40.97
CA LEU A 405 5.57 11.01 -40.10
C LEU A 405 4.26 11.52 -40.72
N GLU A 406 4.32 12.61 -41.48
CA GLU A 406 3.17 13.20 -42.17
C GLU A 406 2.71 12.31 -43.33
N SER A 407 3.64 11.82 -44.15
CA SER A 407 3.31 10.88 -45.23
C SER A 407 2.76 9.56 -44.69
N LEU A 408 3.28 9.10 -43.55
CA LEU A 408 2.78 7.90 -42.87
C LEU A 408 1.37 8.11 -42.29
N LYS A 409 1.07 9.30 -41.73
CA LYS A 409 -0.28 9.67 -41.28
C LYS A 409 -1.27 9.73 -42.45
N SER A 410 -0.86 10.34 -43.57
CA SER A 410 -1.64 10.36 -44.82
C SER A 410 -1.98 8.94 -45.30
N TRP A 411 -1.00 8.04 -45.32
CA TRP A 411 -1.24 6.63 -45.68
C TRP A 411 -2.24 5.94 -44.74
N PHE A 412 -2.14 6.19 -43.44
CA PHE A 412 -3.10 5.65 -42.47
C PHE A 412 -4.53 6.16 -42.72
N ASP A 413 -4.68 7.44 -43.02
CA ASP A 413 -5.99 8.09 -43.18
C ASP A 413 -6.72 7.72 -44.47
N HIS A 414 -5.97 7.54 -45.56
CA HIS A 414 -6.52 7.32 -46.90
C HIS A 414 -6.50 5.85 -47.32
N GLU A 415 -5.51 5.07 -46.88
CA GLU A 415 -5.31 3.69 -47.34
C GLU A 415 -5.58 2.64 -46.23
N CYS A 416 -5.68 3.05 -44.96
CA CYS A 416 -6.00 2.18 -43.82
C CYS A 416 -7.32 2.55 -43.11
N ASP A 417 -8.19 3.33 -43.77
CA ASP A 417 -9.51 3.77 -43.28
C ASP A 417 -9.51 4.54 -41.94
N SER A 418 -8.36 5.05 -41.50
CA SER A 418 -8.16 5.61 -40.15
C SER A 418 -8.52 4.64 -39.01
N ILE A 419 -8.47 3.31 -39.23
CA ILE A 419 -8.76 2.30 -38.19
C ILE A 419 -7.45 1.83 -37.56
N PRO A 420 -7.23 1.97 -36.23
CA PRO A 420 -6.00 1.56 -35.58
C PRO A 420 -5.82 0.03 -35.67
N PHE A 421 -4.56 -0.41 -35.88
CA PHE A 421 -4.20 -1.82 -35.96
C PHE A 421 -2.86 -2.11 -35.26
N TYR A 422 -2.64 -3.39 -34.94
CA TYR A 422 -1.48 -3.85 -34.17
C TYR A 422 -0.83 -5.08 -34.83
N PHE A 423 0.50 -5.13 -34.84
CA PHE A 423 1.26 -6.03 -35.73
C PHE A 423 1.39 -7.49 -35.28
N ASP A 424 0.95 -7.86 -34.08
CA ASP A 424 1.19 -9.20 -33.53
C ASP A 424 0.25 -10.29 -34.09
N GLY A 425 -0.71 -9.93 -34.95
CA GLY A 425 -1.57 -10.85 -35.71
C GLY A 425 -1.30 -10.89 -37.22
N TYR A 426 -0.43 -10.02 -37.75
CA TYR A 426 -0.15 -9.92 -39.19
C TYR A 426 0.99 -10.86 -39.62
N LYS A 427 0.85 -12.17 -39.34
CA LYS A 427 1.77 -13.19 -39.86
C LYS A 427 1.39 -13.64 -41.28
N ASP A 428 0.13 -13.46 -41.67
CA ASP A 428 -0.44 -14.03 -42.90
C ASP A 428 -1.00 -13.00 -43.89
N ALA A 429 -0.78 -11.70 -43.66
CA ALA A 429 -1.27 -10.66 -44.58
C ALA A 429 -0.43 -10.59 -45.86
N HIS A 430 -1.12 -10.48 -47.01
CA HIS A 430 -0.49 -10.31 -48.32
C HIS A 430 0.48 -9.11 -48.32
N SER A 431 1.55 -9.19 -49.13
CA SER A 431 2.58 -8.15 -49.22
C SER A 431 2.04 -6.78 -49.63
N ASP A 432 0.86 -6.77 -50.23
CA ASP A 432 0.22 -5.60 -50.83
C ASP A 432 -0.90 -5.03 -49.92
N ASP A 433 -1.15 -5.63 -48.75
CA ASP A 433 -2.05 -5.04 -47.74
C ASP A 433 -1.50 -3.67 -47.29
N PRO A 434 -2.30 -2.58 -47.38
CA PRO A 434 -1.90 -1.25 -46.92
C PRO A 434 -1.31 -1.22 -45.50
N ARG A 435 -1.76 -2.11 -44.60
CA ARG A 435 -1.27 -2.22 -43.22
C ARG A 435 0.10 -2.87 -43.14
N SER A 436 0.40 -3.81 -44.04
CA SER A 436 1.72 -4.43 -44.21
C SER A 436 2.74 -3.42 -44.74
N ILE A 437 2.31 -2.56 -45.68
CA ILE A 437 3.12 -1.45 -46.19
C ILE A 437 3.38 -0.42 -45.08
N PHE A 438 2.37 -0.04 -44.31
CA PHE A 438 2.51 0.83 -43.15
C PHE A 438 3.53 0.28 -42.13
N LYS A 439 3.49 -1.04 -41.83
CA LYS A 439 4.46 -1.71 -40.96
C LYS A 439 5.89 -1.49 -41.45
N ARG A 440 6.15 -1.77 -42.73
CA ARG A 440 7.47 -1.64 -43.35
C ARG A 440 7.94 -0.18 -43.33
N ALA A 441 7.06 0.77 -43.60
CA ALA A 441 7.37 2.20 -43.56
C ALA A 441 7.72 2.67 -42.13
N LEU A 442 6.94 2.25 -41.12
CA LEU A 442 7.24 2.54 -39.72
C LEU A 442 8.57 1.89 -39.27
N THR A 443 8.87 0.67 -39.71
CA THR A 443 10.18 0.03 -39.46
C THR A 443 11.32 0.83 -40.09
N SER A 444 11.13 1.38 -41.29
CA SER A 444 12.14 2.25 -41.93
C SER A 444 12.40 3.52 -41.12
N LEU A 445 11.34 4.21 -40.65
CA LEU A 445 11.48 5.38 -39.77
C LEU A 445 12.22 5.05 -38.46
N LYS A 446 12.00 3.85 -37.90
CA LYS A 446 12.74 3.35 -36.72
C LYS A 446 14.22 3.14 -37.01
N MET A 447 14.55 2.47 -38.12
CA MET A 447 15.94 2.21 -38.51
C MET A 447 16.70 3.51 -38.78
N ARG A 448 16.02 4.53 -39.31
CA ARG A 448 16.56 5.88 -39.53
C ARG A 448 16.61 6.74 -38.27
N LYS A 449 16.16 6.22 -37.11
CA LYS A 449 16.05 6.95 -35.83
C LYS A 449 15.18 8.22 -35.88
N ILE A 450 14.27 8.32 -36.86
CA ILE A 450 13.31 9.44 -36.98
C ILE A 450 12.16 9.28 -35.98
N PHE A 451 11.74 8.03 -35.73
CA PHE A 451 10.71 7.70 -34.75
C PHE A 451 11.09 6.40 -34.03
N ASN A 452 11.30 6.45 -32.71
CA ASN A 452 11.77 5.29 -31.94
C ASN A 452 10.69 4.67 -31.03
N ARG A 453 9.45 5.15 -31.12
CA ARG A 453 8.34 4.77 -30.24
C ARG A 453 7.55 3.57 -30.79
N ASN A 454 6.67 2.98 -29.97
CA ASN A 454 5.82 1.88 -30.42
C ASN A 454 4.62 2.39 -31.25
N ILE A 455 3.87 1.48 -31.89
CA ILE A 455 2.71 1.88 -32.71
C ILE A 455 1.53 2.40 -31.86
N SER A 456 1.40 1.94 -30.62
CA SER A 456 0.36 2.45 -29.70
C SER A 456 0.57 3.93 -29.40
N GLU A 457 1.81 4.33 -29.13
CA GLU A 457 2.20 5.72 -28.90
C GLU A 457 2.02 6.58 -30.15
N LEU A 458 2.13 6.00 -31.36
CA LEU A 458 1.83 6.70 -32.60
C LEU A 458 0.33 7.04 -32.69
N TRP A 459 -0.54 6.11 -32.32
CA TRP A 459 -1.99 6.33 -32.25
C TRP A 459 -2.37 7.38 -31.21
N ASP A 460 -1.66 7.41 -30.07
CA ASP A 460 -1.84 8.45 -29.05
C ASP A 460 -1.42 9.83 -29.58
N ILE A 461 -0.26 9.95 -30.24
CA ILE A 461 0.22 11.23 -30.81
C ILE A 461 -0.77 11.77 -31.85
N TRP A 462 -1.37 10.90 -32.65
CA TRP A 462 -2.33 11.30 -33.67
C TRP A 462 -3.76 11.47 -33.13
N ASN A 463 -4.04 11.10 -31.87
CA ASN A 463 -5.38 11.07 -31.29
C ASN A 463 -6.37 10.21 -32.08
N VAL A 464 -5.92 9.06 -32.59
CA VAL A 464 -6.74 8.18 -33.44
C VAL A 464 -7.97 7.65 -32.67
N PRO A 465 -9.18 7.68 -33.25
CA PRO A 465 -10.38 7.08 -32.66
C PRO A 465 -10.25 5.56 -32.54
N GLY A 466 -10.73 4.99 -31.43
CA GLY A 466 -10.71 3.53 -31.24
C GLY A 466 -9.33 2.94 -30.91
N ARG A 467 -8.34 3.78 -30.58
CA ARG A 467 -7.05 3.33 -30.05
C ARG A 467 -7.23 2.66 -28.68
N ILE A 468 -6.39 1.67 -28.39
CA ILE A 468 -6.39 0.92 -27.13
C ILE A 468 -6.48 1.83 -25.92
N VAL A 469 -7.49 1.61 -25.08
CA VAL A 469 -7.59 2.22 -23.77
C VAL A 469 -6.78 1.36 -22.80
N THR A 470 -5.68 1.90 -22.28
CA THR A 470 -4.89 1.21 -21.23
C THR A 470 -5.37 1.62 -19.85
N ALA A 471 -5.11 0.80 -18.83
CA ALA A 471 -5.38 1.17 -17.43
C ALA A 471 -4.71 2.51 -17.05
N LYS A 472 -3.52 2.79 -17.58
CA LYS A 472 -2.78 4.04 -17.39
C LYS A 472 -3.58 5.27 -17.82
N ALA A 473 -4.31 5.20 -18.93
CA ALA A 473 -5.13 6.30 -19.41
C ALA A 473 -6.26 6.64 -18.42
N LEU A 474 -6.77 5.68 -17.66
CA LEU A 474 -7.90 5.90 -16.73
C LEU A 474 -7.46 6.39 -15.34
N ILE A 475 -6.16 6.37 -15.03
CA ILE A 475 -5.64 6.73 -13.69
C ILE A 475 -6.03 8.14 -13.22
N PRO A 476 -5.96 9.21 -14.04
CA PRO A 476 -6.32 10.55 -13.57
C PRO A 476 -7.79 10.63 -13.12
N LEU A 477 -8.70 9.99 -13.87
CA LEU A 477 -10.13 9.94 -13.56
C LEU A 477 -10.41 9.07 -12.32
N TYR A 478 -9.72 7.94 -12.21
CA TYR A 478 -9.76 7.07 -11.04
C TYR A 478 -9.32 7.80 -9.77
N LEU A 479 -8.16 8.47 -9.80
CA LEU A 479 -7.64 9.23 -8.67
C LEU A 479 -8.54 10.40 -8.29
N LYS A 480 -9.08 11.13 -9.28
CA LYS A 480 -10.03 12.22 -9.01
C LYS A 480 -11.30 11.71 -8.35
N LEU A 481 -11.80 10.54 -8.75
CA LEU A 481 -12.97 9.93 -8.13
C LEU A 481 -12.69 9.54 -6.68
N ILE A 482 -11.52 8.96 -6.38
CA ILE A 482 -11.11 8.68 -4.98
C ILE A 482 -10.97 9.99 -4.18
N GLN A 483 -10.34 11.02 -4.75
CA GLN A 483 -10.13 12.31 -4.08
C GLN A 483 -11.44 12.97 -3.67
N VAL A 484 -12.44 12.96 -4.55
CA VAL A 484 -13.71 13.67 -4.35
C VAL A 484 -14.67 12.88 -3.45
N THR A 485 -14.66 11.55 -3.54
CA THR A 485 -15.61 10.68 -2.81
C THR A 485 -15.05 10.14 -1.49
N GLY A 486 -13.73 10.06 -1.37
CA GLY A 486 -13.05 9.37 -0.27
C GLY A 486 -13.34 7.86 -0.22
N MET A 487 -13.92 7.24 -1.26
CA MET A 487 -14.27 5.82 -1.27
C MET A 487 -13.03 4.91 -1.23
N ASN A 488 -13.23 3.66 -0.83
CA ASN A 488 -12.17 2.65 -0.87
C ASN A 488 -11.72 2.42 -2.33
N PRO A 489 -10.40 2.46 -2.62
CA PRO A 489 -9.86 2.22 -3.96
C PRO A 489 -10.42 0.98 -4.69
N SER A 490 -10.54 -0.16 -3.99
CA SER A 490 -11.09 -1.38 -4.60
C SER A 490 -12.56 -1.24 -5.00
N SER A 491 -13.36 -0.59 -4.15
CA SER A 491 -14.78 -0.36 -4.41
C SER A 491 -15.03 0.54 -5.61
N ILE A 492 -14.10 1.44 -5.94
CA ILE A 492 -14.20 2.30 -7.12
C ILE A 492 -14.00 1.51 -8.42
N ILE A 493 -13.11 0.51 -8.43
CA ILE A 493 -12.86 -0.31 -9.62
C ILE A 493 -14.10 -1.13 -9.98
N ASP A 494 -14.82 -1.60 -8.96
CA ASP A 494 -15.97 -2.49 -9.13
C ASP A 494 -17.26 -1.77 -9.55
N LEU A 495 -17.26 -0.43 -9.55
CA LEU A 495 -18.40 0.40 -9.95
C LEU A 495 -18.89 0.07 -11.36
N GLU A 496 -20.19 0.23 -11.56
CA GLU A 496 -20.91 0.09 -12.82
C GLU A 496 -21.34 1.45 -13.37
N ILE A 497 -21.78 1.49 -14.63
CA ILE A 497 -22.13 2.74 -15.32
C ILE A 497 -23.34 3.43 -14.66
N ASP A 498 -24.27 2.66 -14.11
CA ASP A 498 -25.54 3.07 -13.51
C ASP A 498 -25.47 3.27 -11.99
N ASP A 499 -24.32 3.00 -11.38
CA ASP A 499 -24.11 3.16 -9.92
C ASP A 499 -24.17 4.62 -9.46
N PHE A 500 -23.98 5.58 -10.36
CA PHE A 500 -24.19 6.99 -10.06
C PHE A 500 -25.64 7.40 -10.25
N VAL A 501 -26.32 7.67 -9.14
CA VAL A 501 -27.72 8.11 -9.14
C VAL A 501 -27.78 9.59 -8.78
N VAL A 502 -28.35 10.40 -9.69
CA VAL A 502 -28.46 11.87 -9.52
C VAL A 502 -29.38 12.24 -8.36
N SER A 503 -30.43 11.44 -8.13
CA SER A 503 -31.36 11.62 -7.02
C SER A 503 -31.89 10.26 -6.58
N HIS A 504 -31.56 9.83 -5.37
CA HIS A 504 -32.03 8.59 -4.79
C HIS A 504 -33.49 8.70 -4.32
N ASP A 505 -34.35 7.75 -4.69
CA ASP A 505 -35.81 7.80 -4.46
C ASP A 505 -36.21 8.06 -3.00
N ALA A 506 -35.48 7.49 -2.04
CA ALA A 506 -35.79 7.64 -0.62
C ALA A 506 -35.30 8.95 0.01
N THR A 507 -34.28 9.61 -0.55
CA THR A 507 -33.58 10.73 0.12
C THR A 507 -33.47 11.99 -0.74
N ASN A 508 -33.82 11.91 -2.02
CA ASN A 508 -33.65 12.95 -3.04
C ASN A 508 -32.23 13.53 -3.10
N ARG A 509 -31.23 12.68 -2.83
CA ARG A 509 -29.81 13.07 -2.83
C ARG A 509 -29.04 12.31 -3.90
N PRO A 510 -28.01 12.92 -4.50
CA PRO A 510 -27.09 12.18 -5.35
C PRO A 510 -26.27 11.19 -4.53
N CYS A 511 -26.07 9.99 -5.05
CA CYS A 511 -25.31 8.96 -4.38
C CYS A 511 -24.59 8.02 -5.36
N LEU A 512 -23.55 7.37 -4.86
CA LEU A 512 -22.94 6.20 -5.49
C LEU A 512 -23.41 4.94 -4.77
N ARG A 513 -23.95 4.00 -5.55
CA ARG A 513 -24.27 2.64 -5.13
C ARG A 513 -23.04 1.78 -5.42
N TYR A 514 -22.63 0.94 -4.48
CA TYR A 514 -21.53 0.00 -4.71
C TYR A 514 -21.60 -1.22 -3.81
N TRP A 515 -20.90 -2.28 -4.22
CA TRP A 515 -20.84 -3.55 -3.50
C TRP A 515 -19.53 -3.70 -2.73
N LYS A 516 -19.60 -4.35 -1.56
CA LYS A 516 -18.42 -4.64 -0.74
C LYS A 516 -18.48 -6.05 -0.20
N GLU A 517 -17.59 -6.92 -0.71
CA GLU A 517 -17.44 -8.27 -0.18
C GLU A 517 -16.99 -8.23 1.28
N ARG A 518 -17.79 -8.83 2.16
CA ARG A 518 -17.41 -9.09 3.56
C ARG A 518 -16.99 -10.55 3.67
N SER A 519 -15.85 -10.79 4.31
CA SER A 519 -15.11 -12.06 4.34
C SER A 519 -15.75 -13.19 5.17
N THR A 520 -17.08 -13.21 5.29
CA THR A 520 -17.83 -14.30 5.93
C THR A 520 -18.76 -14.91 4.89
N GLY A 521 -18.36 -16.07 4.37
CA GLY A 521 -19.06 -16.78 3.30
C GLY A 521 -20.50 -17.16 3.63
N ALA A 522 -21.32 -17.06 2.58
CA ALA A 522 -22.70 -17.50 2.38
C ALA A 522 -23.83 -16.78 3.14
N LYS A 523 -24.69 -16.08 2.37
CA LYS A 523 -26.16 -16.26 2.31
C LYS A 523 -26.74 -15.58 1.06
N GLU A 524 -27.64 -16.27 0.35
CA GLU A 524 -28.34 -15.80 -0.85
C GLU A 524 -29.53 -14.85 -0.56
N TYR A 525 -29.62 -13.81 -1.41
CA TYR A 525 -30.74 -13.03 -2.00
C TYR A 525 -32.03 -12.73 -1.18
N HIS A 526 -32.55 -11.49 -1.12
CA HIS A 526 -33.04 -10.60 -2.18
C HIS A 526 -33.23 -9.15 -1.65
N LEU A 527 -33.26 -8.18 -2.56
CA LEU A 527 -33.38 -6.71 -2.41
C LEU A 527 -32.03 -5.96 -2.37
N ASP A 528 -31.52 -5.63 -3.56
CA ASP A 528 -30.27 -4.89 -3.81
C ASP A 528 -30.15 -3.54 -3.08
N ILE A 529 -31.25 -2.99 -2.59
CA ILE A 529 -31.26 -1.74 -1.82
C ILE A 529 -30.72 -1.94 -0.39
N PHE A 530 -30.85 -3.14 0.19
CA PHE A 530 -30.41 -3.41 1.56
C PHE A 530 -28.98 -3.96 1.65
N ASN A 531 -28.40 -4.41 0.53
CA ASN A 531 -27.04 -4.97 0.49
C ASN A 531 -26.01 -4.03 -0.18
N CYS A 532 -26.48 -2.98 -0.85
CA CYS A 532 -25.62 -1.98 -1.47
C CYS A 532 -25.20 -0.93 -0.43
N ASP A 533 -23.89 -0.71 -0.28
CA ASP A 533 -23.39 0.41 0.51
C ASP A 533 -23.65 1.71 -0.29
N ILE A 534 -24.26 2.73 0.33
CA ILE A 534 -24.57 4.01 -0.32
C ILE A 534 -23.60 5.09 0.17
N THR A 535 -22.88 5.72 -0.75
CA THR A 535 -22.11 6.95 -0.46
C THR A 535 -22.91 8.18 -0.87
N TRP A 536 -23.28 9.02 0.10
CA TRP A 536 -23.97 10.28 -0.16
C TRP A 536 -23.01 11.36 -0.65
N LEU A 537 -23.42 12.09 -1.69
CA LEU A 537 -22.62 13.17 -2.27
C LEU A 537 -23.24 14.55 -2.00
N SER A 538 -22.41 15.57 -1.85
CA SER A 538 -22.85 16.96 -1.97
C SER A 538 -23.18 17.30 -3.44
N MET A 539 -23.92 18.37 -3.67
CA MET A 539 -24.24 18.81 -5.05
C MET A 539 -22.98 19.17 -5.86
N GLY A 540 -21.95 19.74 -5.19
CA GLY A 540 -20.66 20.02 -5.82
C GLY A 540 -19.91 18.74 -6.21
N GLN A 541 -19.81 17.78 -5.29
CA GLN A 541 -19.21 16.47 -5.57
C GLN A 541 -19.96 15.73 -6.68
N ALA A 542 -21.29 15.74 -6.66
CA ALA A 542 -22.12 15.08 -7.65
C ALA A 542 -21.89 15.62 -9.07
N LYS A 543 -21.68 16.93 -9.23
CA LYS A 543 -21.34 17.53 -10.52
C LYS A 543 -20.00 17.01 -11.06
N VAL A 544 -18.99 16.91 -10.20
CA VAL A 544 -17.66 16.41 -10.57
C VAL A 544 -17.71 14.91 -10.86
N VAL A 545 -18.40 14.12 -10.04
CA VAL A 545 -18.59 12.68 -10.24
C VAL A 545 -19.31 12.41 -11.56
N LYS A 546 -20.37 13.16 -11.87
CA LYS A 546 -21.09 13.06 -13.15
C LYS A 546 -20.18 13.28 -14.35
N ASP A 547 -19.38 14.36 -14.34
CA ASP A 547 -18.43 14.67 -15.40
C ASP A 547 -17.36 13.57 -15.57
N ILE A 548 -16.89 12.98 -14.46
CA ILE A 548 -15.96 11.84 -14.49
C ILE A 548 -16.62 10.63 -15.16
N PHE A 549 -17.84 10.25 -14.75
CA PHE A 549 -18.57 9.13 -15.33
C PHE A 549 -18.77 9.31 -16.83
N GLU A 550 -19.28 10.47 -17.25
CA GLU A 550 -19.50 10.80 -18.66
C GLU A 550 -18.19 10.73 -19.47
N THR A 551 -17.08 11.23 -18.90
CA THR A 551 -15.75 11.18 -19.54
C THR A 551 -15.26 9.74 -19.69
N ILE A 552 -15.37 8.90 -18.65
CA ILE A 552 -14.95 7.49 -18.71
C ILE A 552 -15.78 6.75 -19.76
N ILE A 553 -17.10 6.92 -19.76
CA ILE A 553 -18.01 6.28 -20.72
C ILE A 553 -17.66 6.68 -22.16
N ALA A 554 -17.37 7.96 -22.40
CA ALA A 554 -16.98 8.45 -23.72
C ALA A 554 -15.67 7.83 -24.22
N ILE A 555 -14.64 7.78 -23.38
CA ILE A 555 -13.32 7.20 -23.71
C ILE A 555 -13.43 5.69 -23.99
N THR A 556 -14.20 5.00 -23.14
CA THR A 556 -14.32 3.53 -23.18
C THR A 556 -15.39 3.03 -24.15
N LYS A 557 -16.11 3.93 -24.84
CA LYS A 557 -17.23 3.59 -25.73
C LYS A 557 -16.92 2.47 -26.72
N HIS A 558 -15.78 2.56 -27.41
CA HIS A 558 -15.39 1.56 -28.42
C HIS A 558 -14.94 0.22 -27.80
N VAL A 559 -14.36 0.24 -26.59
CA VAL A 559 -13.96 -0.97 -25.85
C VAL A 559 -15.19 -1.77 -25.44
N ARG A 560 -16.26 -1.07 -25.01
CA ARG A 560 -17.53 -1.67 -24.58
C ARG A 560 -18.30 -2.37 -25.70
N VAL A 561 -18.13 -1.92 -26.95
CA VAL A 561 -18.77 -2.58 -28.11
C VAL A 561 -18.29 -4.02 -28.26
N ASN A 562 -17.03 -4.28 -27.93
CA ASN A 562 -16.38 -5.58 -28.09
C ASN A 562 -16.26 -6.36 -26.77
N ALA A 563 -16.87 -5.88 -25.68
CA ALA A 563 -16.79 -6.50 -24.37
C ALA A 563 -17.91 -7.52 -24.16
N GLY A 564 -17.61 -8.62 -23.48
CA GLY A 564 -18.63 -9.56 -23.01
C GLY A 564 -19.57 -8.93 -21.97
N ASP A 565 -20.77 -9.50 -21.82
CA ASP A 565 -21.84 -8.94 -20.99
C ASP A 565 -21.41 -8.72 -19.53
N ASP A 566 -20.56 -9.59 -18.98
CA ASP A 566 -20.04 -9.51 -17.60
C ASP A 566 -19.14 -8.28 -17.35
N VAL A 567 -18.51 -7.73 -18.39
CA VAL A 567 -17.53 -6.65 -18.28
C VAL A 567 -18.08 -5.32 -18.83
N LYS A 568 -19.00 -5.39 -19.79
CA LYS A 568 -19.53 -4.25 -20.53
C LYS A 568 -20.15 -3.16 -19.65
N ASN A 569 -20.75 -3.54 -18.53
CA ASN A 569 -21.41 -2.63 -17.59
C ASN A 569 -20.46 -1.99 -16.56
N LYS A 570 -19.23 -2.47 -16.43
CA LYS A 570 -18.26 -1.93 -15.46
C LYS A 570 -17.79 -0.54 -15.86
N LEU A 571 -17.75 0.40 -14.91
CA LEU A 571 -17.32 1.78 -15.15
C LEU A 571 -15.89 1.81 -15.67
N PHE A 572 -14.96 1.13 -14.98
CA PHE A 572 -13.58 1.00 -15.43
C PHE A 572 -13.39 -0.23 -16.31
N ILE A 573 -13.23 0.00 -17.62
CA ILE A 573 -12.93 -1.04 -18.61
C ILE A 573 -11.76 -0.60 -19.47
N CYS A 574 -10.81 -1.49 -19.73
CA CYS A 574 -9.63 -1.22 -20.55
C CYS A 574 -9.25 -2.44 -21.39
N ASN A 575 -8.35 -2.27 -22.35
CA ASN A 575 -7.82 -3.35 -23.17
C ASN A 575 -6.63 -4.01 -22.46
N SER A 576 -6.60 -5.35 -22.45
CA SER A 576 -5.48 -6.12 -21.91
C SER A 576 -4.18 -5.85 -22.67
N THR A 577 -3.11 -5.58 -21.94
CA THR A 577 -1.75 -5.43 -22.47
C THR A 577 -0.89 -6.69 -22.27
N ALA A 578 -1.40 -7.71 -21.56
CA ALA A 578 -0.65 -8.91 -21.24
C ALA A 578 -0.68 -9.93 -22.39
N ARG A 579 0.51 -10.39 -22.81
CA ARG A 579 0.67 -11.59 -23.66
C ARG A 579 0.74 -12.82 -22.76
N ASN A 580 -0.39 -13.38 -22.37
CA ASN A 580 -0.37 -14.63 -21.61
C ASN A 580 -0.01 -15.79 -22.55
N LYS A 581 1.08 -16.53 -22.23
CA LYS A 581 1.53 -17.71 -22.98
C LYS A 581 0.67 -18.96 -22.76
N PHE A 582 -0.22 -18.95 -21.77
CA PHE A 582 -0.92 -20.15 -21.28
C PHE A 582 -2.39 -20.22 -21.65
N ASN A 583 -3.08 -19.08 -21.74
CA ASN A 583 -4.45 -19.01 -22.23
C ASN A 583 -4.43 -18.07 -23.43
N ASN A 584 -5.14 -18.44 -24.50
CA ASN A 584 -5.45 -17.60 -25.65
C ASN A 584 -6.34 -16.38 -25.27
N ALA A 585 -6.08 -15.72 -24.13
CA ALA A 585 -6.66 -14.43 -23.82
C ALA A 585 -6.17 -13.48 -24.90
N GLU A 586 -7.11 -13.09 -25.77
CA GLU A 586 -6.86 -12.27 -26.94
C GLU A 586 -6.18 -10.98 -26.51
N TRP A 587 -4.99 -10.72 -27.03
CA TRP A 587 -4.28 -9.46 -26.82
C TRP A 587 -5.22 -8.33 -27.24
N HIS A 588 -5.40 -7.31 -26.38
CA HIS A 588 -6.40 -6.24 -26.50
C HIS A 588 -7.87 -6.58 -26.19
N ALA A 589 -8.15 -7.77 -25.63
CA ALA A 589 -9.48 -8.07 -25.09
C ALA A 589 -9.91 -7.03 -24.03
N PRO A 590 -11.18 -6.61 -24.02
CA PRO A 590 -11.75 -5.80 -22.95
C PRO A 590 -11.70 -6.53 -21.60
N ILE A 591 -11.16 -5.87 -20.58
CA ILE A 591 -11.04 -6.37 -19.21
C ILE A 591 -11.36 -5.27 -18.20
N VAL A 592 -11.73 -5.67 -16.99
CA VAL A 592 -11.70 -4.78 -15.81
C VAL A 592 -10.26 -4.72 -15.29
N PRO A 593 -9.67 -3.54 -15.07
CA PRO A 593 -8.32 -3.43 -14.55
C PRO A 593 -8.23 -3.98 -13.12
N THR A 594 -7.27 -4.87 -12.87
CA THR A 594 -7.02 -5.39 -11.51
C THR A 594 -6.37 -4.34 -10.62
N MET A 595 -6.53 -4.45 -9.30
CA MET A 595 -5.82 -3.62 -8.32
C MET A 595 -4.30 -3.62 -8.53
N GLY A 596 -3.71 -4.74 -8.93
CA GLY A 596 -2.29 -4.84 -9.23
C GLY A 596 -1.86 -4.02 -10.46
N GLN A 597 -2.69 -4.00 -11.51
CA GLN A 597 -2.45 -3.15 -12.68
C GLN A 597 -2.57 -1.66 -12.32
N MET A 598 -3.59 -1.31 -11.54
CA MET A 598 -3.78 0.07 -11.07
C MET A 598 -2.58 0.53 -10.22
N TRP A 599 -2.10 -0.32 -9.29
CA TRP A 599 -0.93 -0.04 -8.47
C TRP A 599 0.33 0.27 -9.30
N ASN A 600 0.59 -0.51 -10.35
CA ASN A 600 1.74 -0.25 -11.23
C ASN A 600 1.59 1.09 -11.97
N CYS A 601 0.39 1.44 -12.41
CA CYS A 601 0.16 2.71 -13.09
C CYS A 601 0.23 3.92 -12.12
N LEU A 602 -0.07 3.71 -10.83
CA LEU A 602 0.10 4.75 -9.80
C LEU A 602 1.57 5.07 -9.53
N LYS A 603 2.47 4.06 -9.58
CA LYS A 603 3.91 4.32 -9.52
C LYS A 603 4.38 5.21 -10.66
N ASP A 604 3.97 4.89 -11.89
CA ASP A 604 4.23 5.73 -13.05
C ASP A 604 3.69 7.16 -12.88
N PHE A 605 2.51 7.31 -12.29
CA PHE A 605 1.92 8.62 -12.00
C PHE A 605 2.71 9.38 -10.92
N SER A 606 3.35 8.67 -9.99
CA SER A 606 4.14 9.29 -8.92
C SER A 606 5.46 9.88 -9.43
N ASN A 607 5.99 9.37 -10.55
CA ASN A 607 7.18 9.92 -11.18
C ASN A 607 6.99 11.42 -11.46
N ASP A 608 8.01 12.22 -11.19
CA ASP A 608 8.03 13.69 -11.36
C ASP A 608 7.20 14.49 -10.33
N LEU A 609 6.70 13.88 -9.25
CA LEU A 609 6.17 14.62 -8.11
C LEU A 609 7.28 14.80 -7.07
N ILE A 610 7.81 16.03 -6.99
CA ILE A 610 8.87 16.39 -6.04
C ILE A 610 8.33 17.49 -5.13
N ASN A 611 8.47 17.32 -3.82
CA ASN A 611 8.07 18.33 -2.83
C ASN A 611 9.13 19.45 -2.73
N GLU A 612 8.84 20.50 -1.95
CA GLU A 612 9.75 21.64 -1.77
C GLU A 612 11.09 21.25 -1.14
N ASN A 613 11.15 20.12 -0.43
CA ASN A 613 12.36 19.57 0.19
C ASN A 613 13.21 18.73 -0.78
N GLY A 614 12.77 18.57 -2.04
CA GLY A 614 13.46 17.74 -3.04
C GLY A 614 13.18 16.24 -2.91
N GLU A 615 12.20 15.84 -2.12
CA GLU A 615 11.82 14.43 -1.92
C GLU A 615 10.69 14.03 -2.88
N GLU A 616 10.73 12.79 -3.37
CA GLU A 616 9.69 12.23 -4.23
C GLU A 616 8.40 11.94 -3.44
N VAL A 617 7.27 12.40 -3.97
CA VAL A 617 5.94 12.17 -3.36
C VAL A 617 5.29 10.94 -3.99
N GLU A 618 5.26 9.84 -3.26
CA GLU A 618 4.58 8.61 -3.69
C GLU A 618 3.04 8.75 -3.59
N VAL A 619 2.36 8.50 -4.71
CA VAL A 619 0.90 8.51 -4.82
C VAL A 619 0.33 7.13 -4.49
N ILE A 620 -0.29 7.03 -3.33
CA ILE A 620 -0.91 5.81 -2.79
C ILE A 620 -2.42 6.05 -2.70
N ALA A 621 -3.21 5.25 -3.44
CA ALA A 621 -4.66 5.44 -3.54
C ALA A 621 -5.37 5.45 -2.18
N THR A 622 -4.91 4.67 -1.20
CA THR A 622 -5.51 4.63 0.15
C THR A 622 -5.30 5.91 0.95
N ARG A 623 -4.23 6.68 0.67
CA ARG A 623 -3.94 7.96 1.34
C ARG A 623 -4.90 9.08 0.96
N PHE A 624 -5.59 8.98 -0.18
CA PHE A 624 -6.60 9.98 -0.55
C PHE A 624 -7.76 9.97 0.43
N ARG A 625 -8.17 8.79 0.92
CA ARG A 625 -9.25 8.68 1.91
C ARG A 625 -8.86 9.30 3.26
N SER A 626 -7.64 9.09 3.73
CA SER A 626 -7.13 9.73 4.96
C SER A 626 -6.99 11.24 4.80
N SER A 627 -6.50 11.68 3.64
CA SER A 627 -6.35 13.10 3.31
C SER A 627 -7.70 13.82 3.22
N PHE A 628 -8.70 13.18 2.62
CA PHE A 628 -10.06 13.69 2.54
C PHE A 628 -10.66 13.87 3.94
N ILE A 629 -10.47 12.91 4.84
CA ILE A 629 -10.92 13.04 6.24
C ILE A 629 -10.17 14.17 6.97
N SER A 630 -8.86 14.29 6.77
CA SER A 630 -8.07 15.39 7.33
C SER A 630 -8.65 16.75 6.93
N GLU A 631 -9.04 16.89 5.66
CA GLU A 631 -9.66 18.13 5.15
C GLU A 631 -11.01 18.42 5.79
N LEU A 632 -11.86 17.40 5.97
CA LEU A 632 -13.13 17.57 6.66
C LEU A 632 -12.93 18.02 8.11
N ILE A 633 -11.93 17.47 8.81
CA ILE A 633 -11.60 17.86 10.19
C ILE A 633 -11.05 19.28 10.23
N ASP A 634 -10.18 19.65 9.29
CA ASP A 634 -9.63 21.00 9.20
C ASP A 634 -10.71 22.05 8.92
N ASN A 635 -11.73 21.67 8.15
CA ASN A 635 -12.90 22.50 7.87
C ASN A 635 -13.96 22.47 9.00
N GLY A 636 -13.68 21.80 10.12
CA GLY A 636 -14.57 21.77 11.29
C GLY A 636 -15.83 20.90 11.12
N VAL A 637 -15.82 19.94 10.21
CA VAL A 637 -16.97 19.04 9.98
C VAL A 637 -17.16 18.11 11.19
N PRO A 638 -18.39 17.99 11.74
CA PRO A 638 -18.65 17.14 12.90
C PRO A 638 -18.29 15.66 12.65
N LEU A 639 -17.74 14.98 13.67
CA LEU A 639 -17.31 13.58 13.56
C LEU A 639 -18.44 12.63 13.12
N ARG A 640 -19.69 12.94 13.46
CA ARG A 640 -20.85 12.14 13.06
C ARG A 640 -21.21 12.32 11.59
N GLU A 641 -20.95 13.51 11.04
CA GLU A 641 -21.06 13.76 9.61
C GLU A 641 -19.94 13.04 8.86
N ILE A 642 -18.71 13.08 9.38
CA ILE A 642 -17.59 12.28 8.85
C ILE A 642 -17.92 10.78 8.86
N GLN A 643 -18.53 10.26 9.93
CA GLN A 643 -18.99 8.87 10.00
C GLN A 643 -19.95 8.53 8.86
N MET A 644 -20.94 9.41 8.60
CA MET A 644 -21.91 9.23 7.52
C MET A 644 -21.26 9.29 6.13
N ILE A 645 -20.38 10.26 5.89
CA ILE A 645 -19.65 10.39 4.62
C ILE A 645 -18.76 9.17 4.38
N MET A 646 -18.19 8.59 5.45
CA MET A 646 -17.32 7.43 5.37
C MET A 646 -18.04 6.08 5.33
N GLY A 647 -19.35 6.05 5.57
CA GLY A 647 -20.11 4.80 5.67
C GLY A 647 -19.62 3.91 6.83
N HIS A 648 -19.13 4.50 7.92
CA HIS A 648 -18.68 3.74 9.08
C HIS A 648 -19.87 3.29 9.93
N ALA A 649 -19.90 1.99 10.27
CA ALA A 649 -21.02 1.39 10.99
C ALA A 649 -21.33 2.05 12.34
N ASN A 650 -20.31 2.56 13.03
CA ASN A 650 -20.46 3.30 14.28
C ASN A 650 -19.36 4.35 14.45
N ILE A 651 -19.57 5.27 15.41
CA ILE A 651 -18.62 6.33 15.72
C ILE A 651 -17.29 5.78 16.26
N GLY A 652 -17.30 4.64 16.95
CA GLY A 652 -16.09 3.98 17.45
C GLY A 652 -15.14 3.57 16.31
N VAL A 653 -15.67 3.09 15.18
CA VAL A 653 -14.88 2.82 13.97
C VAL A 653 -14.27 4.10 13.43
N THR A 654 -15.01 5.21 13.46
CA THR A 654 -14.50 6.51 13.03
C THR A 654 -13.38 6.99 13.95
N LEU A 655 -13.57 6.95 15.27
CA LEU A 655 -12.55 7.32 16.26
C LEU A 655 -11.29 6.44 16.15
N ALA A 656 -11.45 5.12 16.06
CA ALA A 656 -10.33 4.20 15.87
C ALA A 656 -9.61 4.42 14.53
N TYR A 657 -10.33 4.86 13.50
CA TYR A 657 -9.74 5.23 12.22
C TYR A 657 -8.95 6.55 12.32
N LEU A 658 -9.46 7.54 13.05
CA LEU A 658 -8.75 8.80 13.34
C LEU A 658 -7.49 8.57 14.18
N ASP A 659 -7.57 7.73 15.20
CA ASP A 659 -6.42 7.38 16.04
C ASP A 659 -5.28 6.74 15.25
N ARG A 660 -5.60 5.96 14.21
CA ARG A 660 -4.60 5.34 13.31
C ARG A 660 -3.89 6.33 12.38
N MET A 661 -4.49 7.48 12.10
CA MET A 661 -3.94 8.47 11.16
C MET A 661 -3.00 9.48 11.83
N ASP A 662 -2.61 9.22 13.09
CA ASP A 662 -1.74 10.07 13.91
C ASP A 662 -2.26 11.51 14.09
N PHE A 663 -3.60 11.68 14.06
CA PHE A 663 -4.24 12.95 14.40
C PHE A 663 -3.94 13.40 15.83
N ASN A 664 -3.40 12.53 16.69
CA ASN A 664 -2.96 12.92 18.03
C ASN A 664 -1.97 14.10 18.01
N LYS A 665 -1.10 14.22 17.00
CA LYS A 665 -0.19 15.38 16.89
C LYS A 665 -0.92 16.68 16.54
N GLN A 666 -1.83 16.63 15.56
CA GLN A 666 -2.62 17.79 15.14
C GLN A 666 -3.66 18.20 16.19
N SER A 667 -4.35 17.23 16.79
CA SER A 667 -5.28 17.42 17.89
C SER A 667 -4.58 18.02 19.11
N ARG A 668 -3.40 17.52 19.49
CA ARG A 668 -2.60 18.13 20.57
C ARG A 668 -2.20 19.56 20.23
N SER A 669 -1.79 19.85 19.00
CA SER A 669 -1.45 21.22 18.59
C SER A 669 -2.66 22.16 18.64
N LYS A 670 -3.84 21.73 18.15
CA LYS A 670 -5.08 22.52 18.22
C LYS A 670 -5.58 22.68 19.66
N ILE A 671 -5.50 21.63 20.49
CA ILE A 671 -5.83 21.68 21.93
C ILE A 671 -4.86 22.62 22.65
N TYR A 672 -3.55 22.53 22.39
CA TYR A 672 -2.57 23.45 22.97
C TYR A 672 -2.86 24.89 22.53
N ALA A 673 -3.12 25.15 21.25
CA ALA A 673 -3.45 26.48 20.77
C ALA A 673 -4.74 27.03 21.43
N ALA A 674 -5.77 26.21 21.58
CA ALA A 674 -7.01 26.58 22.26
C ALA A 674 -6.77 26.84 23.77
N LEU A 675 -6.00 25.99 24.44
CA LEU A 675 -5.63 26.16 25.85
C LEU A 675 -4.77 27.40 26.05
N THR A 676 -3.80 27.67 25.17
CA THR A 676 -2.99 28.89 25.17
C THR A 676 -3.89 30.11 25.00
N LYS A 677 -4.85 30.08 24.08
CA LYS A 677 -5.82 31.15 23.87
C LYS A 677 -6.73 31.38 25.09
N ILE A 678 -7.15 30.30 25.77
CA ILE A 678 -7.88 30.38 27.05
C ILE A 678 -7.00 30.98 28.15
N TYR A 679 -5.72 30.59 28.23
CA TYR A 679 -4.76 31.13 29.18
C TYR A 679 -4.47 32.62 28.93
N GLU A 680 -4.29 33.03 27.67
CA GLU A 680 -4.11 34.42 27.25
C GLU A 680 -5.36 35.26 27.57
N ASN A 681 -6.55 34.75 27.25
CA ASN A 681 -7.83 35.40 27.60
C ASN A 681 -8.07 35.48 29.12
N SER A 682 -7.53 34.54 29.90
CA SER A 682 -7.66 34.54 31.36
C SER A 682 -6.79 35.61 32.06
N TYR A 683 -5.75 36.11 31.37
CA TYR A 683 -4.85 37.13 31.92
C TYR A 683 -5.42 38.55 31.89
N GLU A 684 -6.42 38.83 31.06
CA GLU A 684 -7.05 40.17 30.96
C GLU A 684 -8.18 40.42 31.97
N LEU A 685 -8.60 39.43 32.76
CA LEU A 685 -9.64 39.57 33.79
C LEU A 685 -9.07 39.80 35.21
N LYS A 686 -8.15 40.76 35.35
CA LYS A 686 -7.87 41.40 36.65
C LYS A 686 -8.49 42.80 36.65
N ASN A 687 -9.79 42.85 36.91
CA ASN A 687 -10.48 43.95 37.61
C ASN A 687 -11.98 43.60 37.66
N ARG A 688 -12.39 42.76 38.62
CA ARG A 688 -13.78 42.78 39.10
C ARG A 688 -13.81 43.66 40.34
N PRO A 689 -14.65 44.71 40.40
CA PRO A 689 -14.84 45.48 41.60
C PRO A 689 -15.51 44.60 42.67
N ASN A 690 -15.06 44.77 43.92
CA ASN A 690 -15.61 44.13 45.12
C ASN A 690 -17.14 44.29 45.15
N GLY A 691 -17.86 43.17 45.13
CA GLY A 691 -19.29 43.10 45.39
C GLY A 691 -19.51 42.53 46.79
N ASP A 692 -20.25 43.27 47.59
CA ASP A 692 -20.47 43.10 49.03
C ASP A 692 -20.95 41.71 49.47
N ASP A 693 -20.47 41.30 50.63
CA ASP A 693 -20.98 40.16 51.41
C ASP A 693 -22.43 40.44 51.83
N VAL A 694 -23.39 39.77 51.21
CA VAL A 694 -24.78 39.74 51.69
C VAL A 694 -25.02 38.41 52.37
N SER A 695 -25.05 38.44 53.71
CA SER A 695 -25.59 37.34 54.50
C SER A 695 -27.09 37.23 54.26
N VAL A 696 -27.58 36.09 53.79
CA VAL A 696 -29.03 35.80 53.79
C VAL A 696 -29.30 34.55 54.61
N LYS A 697 -29.74 34.80 55.86
CA LYS A 697 -30.60 33.87 56.60
C LYS A 697 -32.01 34.02 56.03
N ASN A 698 -32.50 32.99 55.35
CA ASN A 698 -33.89 32.53 55.35
C ASN A 698 -33.98 31.22 54.56
N LEU A 699 -34.64 30.22 55.13
CA LEU A 699 -35.08 29.02 54.41
C LEU A 699 -36.12 29.43 53.36
N GLN A 700 -35.67 29.85 52.19
CA GLN A 700 -36.50 29.97 50.99
C GLN A 700 -36.24 28.75 50.11
N GLU A 701 -37.30 28.21 49.51
CA GLU A 701 -37.27 27.12 48.52
C GLU A 701 -36.03 27.24 47.62
N VAL A 702 -35.12 26.26 47.69
CA VAL A 702 -33.87 26.29 46.93
C VAL A 702 -34.22 26.16 45.45
N ILE A 703 -34.25 27.28 44.72
CA ILE A 703 -34.39 27.28 43.27
C ILE A 703 -33.07 26.80 42.68
N TYR A 704 -33.06 25.58 42.15
CA TYR A 704 -31.88 25.01 41.52
C TYR A 704 -31.62 25.70 40.19
N LYS A 705 -30.45 26.33 40.03
CA LYS A 705 -30.07 26.96 38.75
C LYS A 705 -29.77 25.87 37.72
N THR A 706 -30.37 26.00 36.53
CA THR A 706 -30.08 25.17 35.36
C THR A 706 -29.64 26.06 34.19
N PRO A 707 -28.96 25.51 33.15
CA PRO A 707 -28.54 26.29 31.98
C PRO A 707 -29.68 26.98 31.21
N LEU A 708 -30.93 26.57 31.43
CA LEU A 708 -32.12 27.03 30.69
C LEU A 708 -33.13 27.78 31.58
N GLY A 709 -32.82 27.99 32.87
CA GLY A 709 -33.70 28.66 33.85
C GLY A 709 -33.52 28.15 35.28
N GLY A 710 -34.37 28.58 36.21
CA GLY A 710 -34.47 27.99 37.56
C GLY A 710 -35.36 26.75 37.58
N CYS A 711 -35.11 25.82 38.50
CA CYS A 711 -35.96 24.65 38.74
C CYS A 711 -36.49 24.67 40.17
N LYS A 712 -37.80 24.55 40.31
CA LYS A 712 -38.51 24.51 41.60
C LYS A 712 -38.21 23.23 42.38
N ASN A 713 -38.08 22.08 41.70
CA ASN A 713 -37.74 20.81 42.33
C ASN A 713 -37.11 19.83 41.33
N ILE A 714 -35.82 19.54 41.52
CA ILE A 714 -35.07 18.59 40.66
C ILE A 714 -35.41 17.13 40.95
N PHE A 715 -36.02 16.83 42.10
CA PHE A 715 -36.37 15.45 42.52
C PHE A 715 -37.80 15.05 42.16
N ASP A 716 -38.58 15.95 41.56
CA ASP A 716 -39.93 15.66 41.08
C ASP A 716 -40.07 15.97 39.58
N PRO A 717 -39.46 15.15 38.69
CA PRO A 717 -39.61 15.36 37.26
C PRO A 717 -41.01 14.96 36.76
N PRO A 718 -41.47 15.49 35.61
CA PRO A 718 -42.74 15.11 34.97
C PRO A 718 -42.84 13.59 34.69
N ASP A 719 -44.07 13.09 34.59
CA ASP A 719 -44.35 11.66 34.37
C ASP A 719 -43.70 11.12 33.08
N SER A 720 -43.56 11.96 32.06
CA SER A 720 -42.86 11.64 30.80
C SER A 720 -41.36 11.37 30.96
N ILE A 721 -40.73 11.89 32.03
CA ILE A 721 -39.34 11.60 32.40
C ILE A 721 -39.29 10.40 33.35
N LYS A 722 -40.27 10.26 34.27
CA LYS A 722 -40.40 9.11 35.17
C LYS A 722 -40.58 7.79 34.40
N SER A 723 -41.17 7.83 33.20
CA SER A 723 -41.37 6.68 32.31
C SER A 723 -40.14 6.28 31.48
N LEU A 724 -39.02 7.02 31.53
CA LEU A 724 -37.82 6.69 30.77
C LEU A 724 -36.99 5.60 31.47
N ASN A 725 -36.46 4.66 30.70
CA ASN A 725 -35.59 3.57 31.22
C ASN A 725 -34.31 4.09 31.92
N SER A 726 -33.91 5.34 31.68
CA SER A 726 -32.77 5.99 32.30
C SER A 726 -33.07 6.64 33.66
N TYR A 727 -34.34 6.77 34.05
CA TYR A 727 -34.74 7.37 35.31
C TYR A 727 -34.71 6.35 36.46
N LYS A 728 -34.00 6.69 37.54
CA LYS A 728 -34.04 5.93 38.80
C LYS A 728 -34.92 6.68 39.80
N SER A 729 -35.87 5.98 40.40
CA SER A 729 -36.76 6.58 41.42
C SER A 729 -35.94 7.21 42.56
N GLY A 730 -36.17 8.50 42.82
CA GLY A 730 -35.44 9.28 43.84
C GLY A 730 -34.16 9.99 43.34
N SER A 731 -33.77 9.85 42.07
CA SER A 731 -32.63 10.57 41.49
C SER A 731 -33.01 11.96 40.95
N ALA A 732 -32.07 12.91 40.99
CA ALA A 732 -32.26 14.23 40.43
C ALA A 732 -32.39 14.18 38.89
N CYS A 733 -33.26 15.04 38.34
CA CYS A 733 -33.49 15.13 36.90
C CYS A 733 -32.22 15.55 36.15
N ALA A 734 -31.81 14.75 35.16
CA ALA A 734 -30.64 15.01 34.31
C ALA A 734 -30.99 15.49 32.88
N ASN A 735 -32.29 15.59 32.55
CA ASN A 735 -32.76 15.92 31.20
C ASN A 735 -33.00 17.43 31.03
N PHE A 736 -31.92 18.20 31.07
CA PHE A 736 -31.98 19.67 31.01
C PHE A 736 -32.65 20.21 29.74
N ASN A 737 -32.53 19.49 28.62
CA ASN A 737 -33.10 19.92 27.32
C ASN A 737 -34.64 19.93 27.28
N LYS A 738 -35.29 19.34 28.28
CA LYS A 738 -36.75 19.39 28.47
C LYS A 738 -37.17 20.36 29.58
N CYS A 739 -36.23 21.13 30.14
CA CYS A 739 -36.53 22.08 31.22
C CYS A 739 -37.54 23.14 30.79
N LEU A 740 -37.45 23.71 29.58
CA LEU A 740 -38.41 24.73 29.13
C LEU A 740 -39.84 24.20 29.00
N SER A 741 -40.01 22.91 28.78
CA SER A 741 -41.31 22.21 28.75
C SER A 741 -41.76 21.66 30.11
N CYS A 742 -40.99 21.88 31.19
CA CYS A 742 -41.24 21.31 32.50
C CYS A 742 -42.08 22.24 33.38
N ASN A 743 -43.07 21.69 34.08
CA ASN A 743 -43.90 22.46 35.03
C ASN A 743 -43.13 23.06 36.21
N ASN A 744 -41.90 22.60 36.45
CA ASN A 744 -41.04 23.09 37.52
C ASN A 744 -40.06 24.19 37.07
N VAL A 745 -40.13 24.64 35.81
CA VAL A 745 -39.23 25.67 35.29
C VAL A 745 -39.64 27.07 35.74
N ILE A 746 -38.67 27.88 36.15
CA ILE A 746 -38.85 29.26 36.56
C ILE A 746 -37.95 30.13 35.67
N ILE A 747 -38.56 30.96 34.85
CA ILE A 747 -37.86 31.91 33.97
C ILE A 747 -37.95 33.30 34.60
N THR A 748 -36.81 33.99 34.70
CA THR A 748 -36.71 35.34 35.27
C THR A 748 -36.00 36.23 34.27
N ARG A 749 -36.05 37.55 34.50
CA ARG A 749 -35.42 38.55 33.63
C ARG A 749 -33.93 38.28 33.35
N SER A 750 -33.20 37.71 34.31
CA SER A 750 -31.78 37.38 34.15
C SER A 750 -31.51 36.26 33.15
N HIS A 751 -32.49 35.40 32.86
CA HIS A 751 -32.35 34.28 31.92
C HIS A 751 -32.67 34.68 30.46
N LEU A 752 -33.31 35.83 30.24
CA LEU A 752 -33.75 36.26 28.90
C LEU A 752 -32.61 36.39 27.88
N PRO A 753 -31.41 36.93 28.21
CA PRO A 753 -30.31 37.00 27.24
C PRO A 753 -29.86 35.63 26.74
N ASP A 754 -29.76 34.64 27.63
CA ASP A 754 -29.36 33.27 27.28
C ASP A 754 -30.43 32.58 26.41
N LEU A 755 -31.71 32.81 26.72
CA LEU A 755 -32.83 32.30 25.93
C LEU A 755 -32.87 32.92 24.52
N PHE A 756 -32.56 34.22 24.37
CA PHE A 756 -32.42 34.85 23.06
C PHE A 756 -31.22 34.31 22.26
N ALA A 757 -30.11 33.98 22.93
CA ALA A 757 -28.95 33.34 22.28
C ALA A 757 -29.29 31.93 21.78
N LEU A 758 -29.99 31.14 22.59
CA LEU A 758 -30.50 29.83 22.20
C LEU A 758 -31.52 29.91 21.06
N TYR A 759 -32.45 30.87 21.11
CA TYR A 759 -33.41 31.08 20.02
C TYR A 759 -32.71 31.41 18.71
N ARG A 760 -31.70 32.29 18.73
CA ARG A 760 -30.85 32.59 17.56
C ARG A 760 -30.21 31.31 17.01
N ASP A 761 -29.57 30.53 17.88
CA ASP A 761 -28.78 29.38 17.47
C ASP A 761 -29.68 28.24 16.97
N TYR A 762 -30.81 27.95 17.62
CA TYR A 762 -31.83 27.01 17.13
C TYR A 762 -32.40 27.43 15.77
N THR A 763 -32.69 28.72 15.59
CA THR A 763 -33.21 29.24 14.31
C THR A 763 -32.15 29.15 13.20
N GLN A 764 -30.87 29.36 13.53
CA GLN A 764 -29.77 29.21 12.59
C GLN A 764 -29.56 27.75 12.18
N VAL A 765 -29.64 26.81 13.13
CA VAL A 765 -29.60 25.36 12.86
C VAL A 765 -30.81 24.92 12.02
N ALA A 766 -32.00 25.44 12.32
CA ALA A 766 -33.21 25.15 11.54
C ALA A 766 -33.11 25.67 10.09
N ARG A 767 -32.43 26.80 9.87
CA ARG A 767 -32.22 27.40 8.53
C ARG A 767 -31.13 26.71 7.72
N ASN A 768 -30.06 26.24 8.37
CA ASN A 768 -28.83 25.84 7.67
C ASN A 768 -28.54 24.34 7.64
N THR A 769 -29.35 23.50 8.31
CA THR A 769 -28.95 22.11 8.58
C THR A 769 -30.02 21.07 8.22
N ARG A 770 -29.60 19.95 7.62
CA ARG A 770 -30.43 18.76 7.30
C ARG A 770 -30.99 18.03 8.54
N LEU A 771 -30.71 18.53 9.75
CA LEU A 771 -31.15 18.02 11.04
C LEU A 771 -32.67 18.12 11.25
N MET A 772 -33.33 19.10 10.63
CA MET A 772 -34.79 19.28 10.67
C MET A 772 -35.57 18.09 10.08
N LEU A 773 -34.93 17.27 9.23
CA LEU A 773 -35.53 16.09 8.59
C LEU A 773 -35.40 14.81 9.42
N THR A 774 -34.85 14.90 10.63
CA THR A 774 -34.68 13.78 11.57
C THR A 774 -35.68 13.90 12.72
N PRO A 775 -35.89 12.84 13.53
CA PRO A 775 -36.67 12.95 14.77
C PRO A 775 -36.19 14.04 15.73
N HIS A 776 -34.90 14.40 15.70
CA HIS A 776 -34.34 15.52 16.49
C HIS A 776 -34.75 16.89 15.96
N GLY A 777 -35.09 17.01 14.67
CA GLY A 777 -35.64 18.22 14.07
C GLY A 777 -36.97 18.63 14.70
N ARG A 778 -37.80 17.64 15.07
CA ARG A 778 -39.06 17.88 15.78
C ARG A 778 -38.81 18.50 17.16
N VAL A 779 -37.80 18.03 17.89
CA VAL A 779 -37.41 18.59 19.19
C VAL A 779 -36.87 20.03 19.07
N ILE A 780 -36.11 20.32 18.01
CA ILE A 780 -35.64 21.68 17.72
C ILE A 780 -36.84 22.58 17.42
N GLN A 781 -37.80 22.14 16.59
CA GLN A 781 -39.00 22.92 16.29
C GLN A 781 -39.84 23.17 17.54
N ASP A 782 -40.10 22.14 18.34
CA ASP A 782 -40.85 22.26 19.60
C ASP A 782 -40.18 23.26 20.55
N ASN A 783 -38.84 23.28 20.63
CA ASN A 783 -38.09 24.25 21.44
C ASN A 783 -38.12 25.67 20.85
N ILE A 784 -38.10 25.83 19.53
CA ILE A 784 -38.27 27.15 18.87
C ILE A 784 -39.65 27.70 19.20
N ASP A 785 -40.69 26.88 19.10
CA ASP A 785 -42.07 27.29 19.36
C ASP A 785 -42.27 27.70 20.84
N ILE A 786 -41.65 26.96 21.78
CA ILE A 786 -41.65 27.32 23.20
C ILE A 786 -40.89 28.62 23.44
N LEU A 787 -39.71 28.80 22.84
CA LEU A 787 -38.94 30.04 22.98
C LEU A 787 -39.66 31.24 22.36
N GLU A 788 -40.35 31.06 21.24
CA GLU A 788 -41.19 32.10 20.63
C GLU A 788 -42.36 32.49 21.53
N SER A 789 -42.94 31.55 22.28
CA SER A 789 -43.97 31.89 23.28
C SER A 789 -43.42 32.73 24.45
N ILE A 790 -42.15 32.54 24.83
CA ILE A 790 -41.50 33.24 25.94
C ILE A 790 -40.91 34.58 25.49
N LEU A 791 -40.44 34.70 24.25
CA LEU A 791 -39.65 35.84 23.75
C LEU A 791 -40.35 36.65 22.66
N GLY A 792 -41.42 36.13 22.06
CA GLY A 792 -42.18 36.75 20.96
C GLY A 792 -43.25 37.73 21.42
N GLU A 793 -44.17 38.07 20.51
CA GLU A 793 -45.21 39.10 20.76
C GLU A 793 -46.19 38.74 21.88
N ARG A 794 -46.28 37.46 22.24
CA ARG A 794 -47.13 36.93 23.33
C ARG A 794 -46.40 36.76 24.66
N SER A 795 -45.17 37.28 24.76
CA SER A 795 -44.37 37.19 25.98
C SER A 795 -45.02 37.92 27.17
N GLU A 796 -44.92 37.33 28.35
CA GLU A 796 -45.31 37.97 29.62
C GLU A 796 -44.29 39.00 30.11
N PHE A 797 -43.11 39.07 29.49
CA PHE A 797 -42.07 40.04 29.83
C PHE A 797 -42.28 41.39 29.12
N PRO A 798 -41.98 42.53 29.77
CA PRO A 798 -42.12 43.84 29.15
C PRO A 798 -41.22 43.97 27.90
N ALA A 799 -41.75 44.57 26.82
CA ALA A 799 -41.03 44.74 25.56
C ALA A 799 -39.66 45.43 25.71
N LYS A 800 -39.55 46.38 26.65
CA LYS A 800 -38.29 47.07 26.97
C LYS A 800 -37.23 46.13 27.57
N GLU A 801 -37.64 45.12 28.34
CA GLU A 801 -36.72 44.12 28.90
C GLU A 801 -36.28 43.11 27.83
N LEU A 802 -37.19 42.71 26.95
CA LEU A 802 -36.90 41.83 25.82
C LEU A 802 -35.91 42.48 24.83
N GLU A 803 -36.06 43.76 24.51
CA GLU A 803 -35.10 44.46 23.65
C GLU A 803 -33.69 44.51 24.25
N VAL A 804 -33.59 44.79 25.56
CA VAL A 804 -32.30 44.82 26.25
C VAL A 804 -31.68 43.42 26.27
N ALA A 805 -32.47 42.39 26.57
CA ALA A 805 -32.00 41.01 26.57
C ALA A 805 -31.54 40.53 25.17
N LYS A 806 -32.28 40.88 24.12
CA LYS A 806 -31.91 40.58 22.72
C LYS A 806 -30.63 41.27 22.26
N ARG A 807 -30.31 42.46 22.78
CA ARG A 807 -29.01 43.11 22.54
C ARG A 807 -27.88 42.41 23.29
N LEU A 808 -28.12 42.03 24.55
CA LEU A 808 -27.13 41.34 25.38
C LEU A 808 -26.80 39.94 24.85
N SER A 809 -27.77 39.24 24.25
CA SER A 809 -27.58 37.90 23.68
C SER A 809 -26.59 37.83 22.53
N LEU A 810 -26.31 38.96 21.85
CA LEU A 810 -25.31 39.03 20.78
C LEU A 810 -23.89 38.70 21.27
N ASN A 811 -23.62 38.91 22.55
CA ASN A 811 -22.32 38.65 23.19
C ASN A 811 -22.27 37.30 23.91
N ILE A 812 -23.29 36.45 23.75
CA ILE A 812 -23.41 35.15 24.41
C ILE A 812 -23.33 34.03 23.37
N GLU A 813 -22.39 33.12 23.57
CA GLU A 813 -22.30 31.86 22.84
C GLU A 813 -23.14 30.81 23.58
N SER A 814 -24.10 30.18 22.89
CA SER A 814 -24.91 29.10 23.47
C SER A 814 -24.48 27.75 22.90
N THR A 815 -24.54 26.69 23.73
CA THR A 815 -24.31 25.31 23.30
C THR A 815 -25.65 24.61 23.21
N ILE A 816 -26.09 24.26 22.01
CA ILE A 816 -27.34 23.51 21.82
C ILE A 816 -27.10 22.07 22.29
N LEU A 817 -27.83 21.62 23.30
CA LEU A 817 -27.79 20.25 23.78
C LEU A 817 -29.08 19.52 23.34
N ILE A 818 -28.97 18.34 22.73
CA ILE A 818 -30.10 17.42 22.48
C ILE A 818 -29.74 16.08 23.12
N ASP A 819 -30.61 15.57 23.99
CA ASP A 819 -30.39 14.34 24.78
C ASP A 819 -28.99 14.21 25.44
N GLY A 820 -28.46 15.31 25.99
CA GLY A 820 -27.15 15.34 26.66
C GLY A 820 -25.93 15.43 25.74
N VAL A 821 -26.12 15.66 24.44
CA VAL A 821 -25.05 15.79 23.44
C VAL A 821 -25.05 17.20 22.86
N SER A 822 -23.89 17.86 22.86
CA SER A 822 -23.71 19.20 22.26
C SER A 822 -23.70 19.09 20.73
N LEU A 823 -24.53 19.89 20.07
CA LEU A 823 -24.60 20.03 18.61
C LEU A 823 -23.49 20.93 18.05
#